data_AF-A0A7M1Q4W8-F1
#
_entry.id   AF-A0A7M1Q4W8-F1
#
_cell.length_a   1.000
_cell.length_b   1.000
_cell.length_c   1.000
_cell.angle_alpha   90.00
_cell.angle_beta   90.00
_cell.angle_gamma   90.00
#
_symmetry.space_group_name_H-M   'P 1'
#
loop_
_entity.id
_entity.type
_entity.pdbx_description
1 polymer ?
#
loop_
_entity_poly.entity_id
_entity_poly.type
_entity_poly.pdbx_seq_one_letter_code
_entity_poly.pdbx_strand_id
1 'polypeptide(L)'
;MKLIKGAYEQVINKDISALITSEKDIEVLKDKIDYTDSASILTTYFNLIMKKGLNYFKSSNDDLVTQINIVNNIISQLSILVDDKSFNKYQVADFELLKGIFAKEIFNKNQEIIFPVTSIANSTLFTGSYTEPTVFSELRKEIATADRVDLLVSFIKHSGLRLLIDCLKEHTKNKKLRVITTSYMGASDFKAIKILSELPNTEIKISYDTKRTRLHAKAYYFHRESGFSTAYIGSSNISKAALSEGTEWNLKISEYTSPEIINKYRVTFETYWYANDFVHFDGNNENDVRVLKKSLSKEQTENNINYSFIIKPYMYQQEILDKLEVERTVYKSFKNLIVAATGTGKTVVSAFDFKQYYKKNKSCRFLYLAHRKEILEQSLITFRTILNDNNFGDLWIGEHKPTQYNQLFASIQTLNYNNKFLLFEENYFDYIILDEAHHGAAFSYDKILLYFSPQILLGLTATPERTDNIDILKYFNDRISYEIRLHEAIDRNLLCPFHYFGITDSVSLDTVTWSRGRYETSELSNLYTGNDMRADLIVRQLDKYINDINEVKGIGFCVSQDHAKFMSYYFNKCNIPSINIDSSSSKEQRKSAKDKLKSGDLKFIFVVDIYNEGVDIPAINTVLFLRPTDSATIFIQQLGRGLRISEDKDVLTVLDFVGQANGNYDYNSKIRSIIGKTAHSIKNEVEKDFPTLPKGCYIQLERKAKDYILENLKNIYVDKNKLRRLIRNYKHQTNLPLTVLNFLEYYQLKSWQIYKTSSLYELGVLENIKQNVIQKDKNDLKSVFQRVLYINSKKFIDFILSYLKQKVYTLQTLNSDEKLMLTMFHYTVWNKSPDGKTVEYLYRLKNDNSEIFNEIIELLEYNKHTIDFIGKSISLEYNCPLELYAKYNIKQILTAFAVNTEYYQKPFREGVLYIKEKNTDLFFVTLNKSEKDFTKTTLYEDYAISSKLFHWQSQSRTSITSATGQRYVNQRKNENTVILFVRENKRENGITSPYYLLGKANYVSHAGSKPISITWELEHEIPTFILKKSNKLADVL
;
A
#
# COMPACT_ATOMS: atom_id res chain seq x y z
N MET A 1 29.11 -26.57 -27.00
CA MET A 1 27.77 -26.22 -26.49
C MET A 1 27.07 -25.43 -27.60
N LYS A 2 25.81 -25.71 -27.95
CA LYS A 2 25.05 -24.92 -28.94
C LYS A 2 24.14 -23.95 -28.19
N LEU A 3 24.07 -22.69 -28.62
CA LEU A 3 23.09 -21.75 -28.07
C LEU A 3 21.70 -22.13 -28.58
N ILE A 4 20.78 -22.41 -27.66
CA ILE A 4 19.38 -22.72 -27.96
C ILE A 4 18.58 -21.40 -27.89
N LYS A 5 17.66 -21.15 -28.82
CA LYS A 5 16.81 -19.94 -28.74
C LYS A 5 15.92 -20.04 -27.48
N GLY A 6 16.01 -19.05 -26.60
CA GLY A 6 15.31 -19.06 -25.30
C GLY A 6 15.78 -17.94 -24.37
N ALA A 7 15.24 -17.91 -23.16
CA ALA A 7 15.65 -16.96 -22.12
C ALA A 7 16.88 -17.46 -21.36
N TYR A 8 17.80 -16.54 -21.06
CA TYR A 8 19.03 -16.83 -20.33
C TYR A 8 19.25 -15.81 -19.19
N GLU A 9 19.60 -16.30 -18.01
CA GLU A 9 20.11 -15.49 -16.89
C GLU A 9 21.47 -16.05 -16.46
N GLN A 10 22.53 -15.77 -17.23
CA GLN A 10 23.88 -16.24 -16.92
C GLN A 10 24.95 -15.23 -17.32
N VAL A 11 26.12 -15.33 -16.69
CA VAL A 11 27.30 -14.55 -17.05
C VAL A 11 27.78 -14.97 -18.45
N ILE A 12 27.99 -13.99 -19.32
CA ILE A 12 28.57 -14.22 -20.65
C ILE A 12 30.07 -14.54 -20.46
N ASN A 13 30.43 -15.82 -20.57
CA ASN A 13 31.82 -16.27 -20.53
C ASN A 13 32.47 -16.27 -21.93
N LYS A 14 33.75 -16.65 -22.01
CA LYS A 14 34.50 -16.66 -23.28
C LYS A 14 33.84 -17.53 -24.35
N ASP A 15 33.33 -18.70 -23.98
CA ASP A 15 32.69 -19.63 -24.92
C ASP A 15 31.35 -19.10 -25.43
N ILE A 16 30.49 -18.59 -24.54
CA ILE A 16 29.19 -17.99 -24.91
C ILE A 16 29.43 -16.76 -25.79
N SER A 17 30.41 -15.93 -25.45
CA SER A 17 30.77 -14.77 -26.27
C SER A 17 31.17 -15.18 -27.69
N ALA A 18 32.01 -16.22 -27.83
CA ALA A 18 32.42 -16.74 -29.13
C ALA A 18 31.23 -17.30 -29.92
N LEU A 19 30.33 -18.05 -29.26
CA LEU A 19 29.13 -18.60 -29.89
C LEU A 19 28.18 -17.51 -30.37
N ILE A 20 27.94 -16.46 -29.55
CA ILE A 20 27.14 -15.29 -29.94
C ILE A 20 27.73 -14.60 -31.17
N THR A 21 29.06 -14.44 -31.23
CA THR A 21 29.73 -13.79 -32.36
C THR A 21 29.69 -14.64 -33.63
N SER A 22 29.64 -15.97 -33.50
CA SER A 22 29.64 -16.90 -34.65
C SER A 22 28.29 -17.03 -35.35
N GLU A 23 27.19 -16.65 -34.69
CA GLU A 23 25.83 -16.90 -35.16
C GLU A 23 25.22 -15.61 -35.74
N LYS A 24 25.05 -15.56 -37.06
CA LYS A 24 24.65 -14.33 -37.78
C LYS A 24 23.14 -14.02 -37.75
N ASP A 25 22.33 -14.98 -37.30
CA ASP A 25 20.86 -14.95 -37.44
C ASP A 25 20.16 -15.00 -36.06
N ILE A 26 20.74 -14.29 -35.09
CA ILE A 26 20.20 -14.15 -33.72
C ILE A 26 20.25 -12.68 -33.26
N GLU A 27 19.19 -12.24 -32.60
CA GLU A 27 19.22 -11.02 -31.80
C GLU A 27 19.52 -11.39 -30.34
N VAL A 28 20.41 -10.64 -29.70
CA VAL A 28 20.83 -10.92 -28.32
C VAL A 28 20.47 -9.75 -27.43
N LEU A 29 19.54 -9.98 -26.51
CA LEU A 29 19.25 -9.07 -25.42
C LEU A 29 20.33 -9.21 -24.33
N LYS A 30 20.98 -8.10 -23.96
CA LYS A 30 22.04 -8.08 -22.95
C LYS A 30 21.79 -6.96 -21.95
N ASP A 31 21.89 -7.30 -20.66
CA ASP A 31 21.88 -6.33 -19.57
C ASP A 31 23.27 -6.21 -18.94
N LYS A 32 23.58 -5.03 -18.40
CA LYS A 32 24.77 -4.83 -17.57
C LYS A 32 24.54 -5.48 -16.19
N ILE A 33 25.57 -6.13 -15.66
CA ILE A 33 25.57 -6.61 -14.26
C ILE A 33 25.46 -5.39 -13.35
N ASP A 34 24.44 -5.38 -12.49
CA ASP A 34 24.26 -4.32 -11.50
C ASP A 34 25.36 -4.40 -10.45
N TYR A 35 25.93 -3.26 -10.05
CA TYR A 35 26.97 -3.22 -9.02
C TYR A 35 26.44 -3.73 -7.67
N THR A 36 25.15 -3.53 -7.38
CA THR A 36 24.50 -3.97 -6.13
C THR A 36 24.38 -5.49 -6.02
N ASP A 37 24.14 -6.19 -7.14
CA ASP A 37 23.96 -7.64 -7.19
C ASP A 37 25.19 -8.39 -7.70
N SER A 38 26.22 -7.65 -8.12
CA SER A 38 27.43 -8.19 -8.75
C SER A 38 28.08 -9.31 -7.95
N ALA A 39 28.18 -9.16 -6.62
CA ALA A 39 28.77 -10.15 -5.74
C ALA A 39 28.00 -11.49 -5.78
N SER A 40 26.66 -11.46 -5.74
CA SER A 40 25.83 -12.67 -5.74
C SER A 40 25.85 -13.38 -7.10
N ILE A 41 25.73 -12.61 -8.20
CA ILE A 41 25.77 -13.15 -9.56
C ILE A 41 27.12 -13.82 -9.84
N LEU A 42 28.23 -13.14 -9.52
CA LEU A 42 29.58 -13.66 -9.76
C LEU A 42 29.93 -14.83 -8.83
N THR A 43 29.47 -14.81 -7.58
CA THR A 43 29.66 -15.94 -6.64
C THR A 43 28.90 -17.17 -7.10
N THR A 44 27.67 -17.01 -7.59
CA THR A 44 26.88 -18.13 -8.15
C THR A 44 27.59 -18.75 -9.35
N TYR A 45 28.10 -17.92 -10.26
CA TYR A 45 28.89 -18.39 -11.40
C TYR A 45 30.19 -19.08 -10.96
N PHE A 46 30.91 -18.52 -9.98
CA PHE A 46 32.13 -19.12 -9.43
C PHE A 46 31.86 -20.48 -8.77
N ASN A 47 30.79 -20.60 -7.97
CA ASN A 47 30.37 -21.86 -7.34
C ASN A 47 30.10 -22.96 -8.38
N LEU A 48 29.48 -22.62 -9.52
CA LEU A 48 29.26 -23.57 -10.61
C LEU A 48 30.59 -24.07 -11.21
N ILE A 49 31.57 -23.19 -11.39
CA ILE A 49 32.90 -23.56 -11.89
C ILE A 49 33.64 -24.43 -10.87
N MET A 50 33.67 -23.98 -9.61
CA MET A 50 34.34 -24.69 -8.52
C MET A 50 33.79 -26.11 -8.34
N LYS A 51 32.46 -26.27 -8.35
CA LYS A 51 31.82 -27.58 -8.27
C LYS A 51 32.21 -28.47 -9.45
N LYS A 52 32.28 -27.93 -10.68
CA LYS A 52 32.77 -28.69 -11.84
C LYS A 52 34.23 -29.11 -11.68
N GLY A 53 35.09 -28.20 -11.21
CA GLY A 53 36.52 -28.47 -10.98
C GLY A 53 36.77 -29.53 -9.92
N LEU A 54 36.12 -29.42 -8.75
CA LEU A 54 36.27 -30.38 -7.66
C LEU A 54 35.72 -31.77 -8.01
N ASN A 55 34.67 -31.83 -8.85
CA ASN A 55 34.09 -33.11 -9.29
C ASN A 55 35.04 -33.99 -10.13
N TYR A 56 36.18 -33.47 -10.61
CA TYR A 56 37.21 -34.28 -11.29
C TYR A 56 37.95 -35.22 -10.33
N PHE A 57 37.92 -34.97 -9.02
CA PHE A 57 38.63 -35.73 -8.01
C PHE A 57 37.61 -36.41 -7.08
N LYS A 58 37.11 -37.61 -7.38
CA LYS A 58 35.97 -38.23 -6.66
C LYS A 58 36.17 -39.71 -6.25
N SER A 59 37.35 -40.24 -6.47
CA SER A 59 37.59 -41.67 -6.64
C SER A 59 38.34 -42.31 -5.46
N SER A 60 38.98 -41.52 -4.60
CA SER A 60 39.79 -42.00 -3.47
C SER A 60 39.80 -41.02 -2.28
N ASN A 61 40.34 -41.44 -1.13
CA ASN A 61 40.59 -40.52 -0.02
C ASN A 61 41.69 -39.49 -0.34
N ASP A 62 42.66 -39.83 -1.20
CA ASP A 62 43.68 -38.89 -1.68
C ASP A 62 43.09 -37.76 -2.54
N ASP A 63 41.99 -38.06 -3.25
CA ASP A 63 41.23 -37.05 -3.99
C ASP A 63 40.59 -36.03 -3.05
N LEU A 64 40.13 -36.42 -1.85
CA LEU A 64 39.58 -35.50 -0.85
C LEU A 64 40.64 -34.54 -0.30
N VAL A 65 41.84 -35.05 0.00
CA VAL A 65 42.99 -34.21 0.41
C VAL A 65 43.30 -33.18 -0.68
N THR A 66 43.29 -33.63 -1.94
CA THR A 66 43.52 -32.77 -3.10
C THR A 66 42.45 -31.68 -3.22
N GLN A 67 41.16 -32.03 -3.05
CA GLN A 67 40.06 -31.06 -3.02
C GLN A 67 40.24 -30.00 -1.92
N ILE A 68 40.59 -30.41 -0.71
CA ILE A 68 40.82 -29.50 0.43
C ILE A 68 41.98 -28.54 0.15
N ASN A 69 43.08 -29.05 -0.40
CA ASN A 69 44.23 -28.22 -0.78
C ASN A 69 43.87 -27.18 -1.84
N ILE A 70 43.08 -27.55 -2.86
CA ILE A 70 42.58 -26.61 -3.87
C ILE A 70 41.75 -25.49 -3.20
N VAL A 71 40.83 -25.84 -2.30
CA VAL A 71 40.00 -24.86 -1.59
C VAL A 71 40.85 -23.94 -0.72
N ASN A 72 41.76 -24.48 0.08
CA ASN A 72 42.63 -23.70 0.96
C ASN A 72 43.55 -22.74 0.20
N ASN A 73 44.07 -23.15 -0.96
CA ASN A 73 44.86 -22.29 -1.83
C ASN A 73 44.05 -21.10 -2.36
N ILE A 74 42.80 -21.33 -2.77
CA ILE A 74 41.90 -20.26 -3.22
C ILE A 74 41.59 -19.28 -2.08
N ILE A 75 41.33 -19.78 -0.88
CA ILE A 75 41.08 -18.94 0.31
C ILE A 75 42.30 -18.05 0.62
N SER A 76 43.51 -18.59 0.54
CA SER A 76 44.74 -17.79 0.74
C SER A 76 44.92 -16.72 -0.33
N GLN A 77 44.66 -17.04 -1.60
CA GLN A 77 44.70 -16.05 -2.68
C GLN A 77 43.65 -14.95 -2.49
N LEU A 78 42.44 -15.30 -2.06
CA LEU A 78 41.40 -14.33 -1.71
C LEU A 78 41.83 -13.43 -0.55
N SER A 79 42.47 -13.98 0.48
CA SER A 79 43.00 -13.18 1.61
C SER A 79 44.00 -12.12 1.16
N ILE A 80 44.85 -12.44 0.18
CA ILE A 80 45.82 -11.50 -0.41
C ILE A 80 45.09 -10.44 -1.25
N LEU A 81 44.15 -10.84 -2.11
CA LEU A 81 43.45 -9.94 -3.02
C LEU A 81 42.53 -8.94 -2.29
N VAL A 82 41.93 -9.35 -1.17
CA VAL A 82 41.05 -8.50 -0.35
C VAL A 82 41.83 -7.68 0.69
N ASP A 83 43.14 -7.93 0.84
CA ASP A 83 44.00 -7.35 1.88
C ASP A 83 43.42 -7.53 3.30
N ASP A 84 42.91 -8.73 3.58
CA ASP A 84 42.38 -9.10 4.90
C ASP A 84 42.87 -10.49 5.30
N LYS A 85 43.86 -10.52 6.19
CA LYS A 85 44.46 -11.76 6.73
C LYS A 85 43.48 -12.62 7.52
N SER A 86 42.34 -12.07 7.95
CA SER A 86 41.35 -12.85 8.70
C SER A 86 40.69 -13.95 7.86
N PHE A 87 40.73 -13.84 6.53
CA PHE A 87 40.21 -14.88 5.63
C PHE A 87 40.94 -16.21 5.75
N ASN A 88 42.22 -16.22 6.13
CA ASN A 88 42.96 -17.46 6.35
C ASN A 88 42.37 -18.32 7.48
N LYS A 89 41.56 -17.73 8.37
CA LYS A 89 40.86 -18.49 9.43
C LYS A 89 39.75 -19.41 8.89
N TYR A 90 39.31 -19.21 7.64
CA TYR A 90 38.29 -20.05 6.99
C TYR A 90 38.86 -21.26 6.25
N GLN A 91 40.18 -21.49 6.32
CA GLN A 91 40.79 -22.70 5.76
C GLN A 91 40.22 -23.94 6.44
N VAL A 92 40.03 -24.99 5.65
CA VAL A 92 39.59 -26.29 6.13
C VAL A 92 40.73 -26.92 6.93
N ALA A 93 40.45 -27.25 8.19
CA ALA A 93 41.41 -27.78 9.14
C ALA A 93 41.29 -29.30 9.36
N ASP A 94 40.15 -29.90 9.01
CA ASP A 94 39.83 -31.30 9.27
C ASP A 94 39.02 -31.90 8.11
N PHE A 95 39.04 -33.23 7.99
CA PHE A 95 38.28 -34.02 7.02
C PHE A 95 36.85 -34.35 7.49
N GLU A 96 36.52 -33.97 8.72
CA GLU A 96 35.23 -34.25 9.34
C GLU A 96 34.25 -33.08 9.23
N LEU A 97 32.96 -33.40 9.21
CA LEU A 97 31.88 -32.41 9.25
C LEU A 97 31.38 -32.26 10.68
N LEU A 98 31.43 -31.03 11.22
CA LEU A 98 30.83 -30.72 12.51
C LEU A 98 29.29 -30.83 12.42
N LYS A 99 28.72 -31.87 13.05
CA LYS A 99 27.27 -32.12 13.06
C LYS A 99 26.53 -31.51 14.26
N GLY A 100 27.21 -31.27 15.37
CA GLY A 100 26.59 -30.66 16.54
C GLY A 100 27.55 -30.53 17.72
N ILE A 101 27.23 -29.63 18.64
CA ILE A 101 27.95 -29.41 19.89
C ILE A 101 26.93 -29.60 21.02
N PHE A 102 27.21 -30.53 21.93
CA PHE A 102 26.30 -30.88 23.03
C PHE A 102 27.04 -30.82 24.37
N ALA A 103 26.31 -30.50 25.44
CA ALA A 103 26.85 -30.58 26.79
C ALA A 103 27.21 -32.04 27.12
N LYS A 104 28.35 -32.25 27.80
CA LYS A 104 28.85 -33.60 28.16
C LYS A 104 27.82 -34.45 28.91
N GLU A 105 26.98 -33.82 29.73
CA GLU A 105 25.92 -34.47 30.51
C GLU A 105 24.84 -35.15 29.64
N ILE A 106 24.58 -34.62 28.44
CA ILE A 106 23.62 -35.18 27.48
C ILE A 106 24.22 -36.42 26.81
N PHE A 107 25.51 -36.36 26.48
CA PHE A 107 26.23 -37.44 25.78
C PHE A 107 26.41 -38.69 26.67
N ASN A 108 26.60 -38.51 27.97
CA ASN A 108 26.82 -39.61 28.92
C ASN A 108 25.55 -40.43 29.27
N LYS A 109 24.37 -40.01 28.84
CA LYS A 109 23.09 -40.67 29.19
C LYS A 109 22.64 -41.78 28.23
N ASN A 110 23.48 -42.23 27.28
CA ASN A 110 23.09 -43.18 26.22
C ASN A 110 21.83 -42.77 25.44
N GLN A 111 21.51 -41.47 25.37
CA GLN A 111 20.41 -40.98 24.55
C GLN A 111 20.88 -40.86 23.10
N GLU A 112 20.18 -41.54 22.18
CA GLU A 112 20.38 -41.32 20.76
C GLU A 112 20.09 -39.86 20.41
N ILE A 113 21.08 -39.17 19.84
CA ILE A 113 20.92 -37.77 19.44
C ILE A 113 20.04 -37.73 18.19
N ILE A 114 18.87 -37.11 18.33
CA ILE A 114 17.87 -37.03 17.27
C ILE A 114 18.29 -35.94 16.29
N PHE A 115 18.57 -36.32 15.03
CA PHE A 115 18.79 -35.39 13.93
C PHE A 115 17.81 -35.66 12.78
N PRO A 116 17.41 -34.62 12.01
CA PRO A 116 16.70 -34.78 10.75
C PRO A 116 17.44 -35.74 9.81
N VAL A 117 16.71 -36.58 9.07
CA VAL A 117 17.32 -37.51 8.09
C VAL A 117 17.92 -36.73 6.93
N THR A 118 17.24 -35.66 6.52
CA THR A 118 17.73 -34.74 5.49
C THR A 118 18.68 -33.71 6.12
N SER A 119 19.76 -33.37 5.41
CA SER A 119 20.73 -32.38 5.89
C SER A 119 20.05 -31.06 6.27
N ILE A 120 20.41 -30.50 7.43
CA ILE A 120 19.95 -29.16 7.83
C ILE A 120 20.68 -28.04 7.06
N ALA A 121 21.81 -28.37 6.42
CA ALA A 121 22.58 -27.43 5.63
C ALA A 121 22.05 -27.28 4.20
N ASN A 122 21.28 -28.25 3.69
CA ASN A 122 20.78 -28.24 2.31
C ASN A 122 19.26 -28.11 2.25
N SER A 123 18.77 -27.44 1.21
CA SER A 123 17.35 -27.44 0.86
C SER A 123 16.94 -28.79 0.23
N THR A 124 15.70 -29.23 0.46
CA THR A 124 15.19 -30.52 -0.04
C THR A 124 13.71 -30.40 -0.38
N LEU A 125 13.28 -30.96 -1.51
CA LEU A 125 11.87 -31.06 -1.88
C LEU A 125 11.33 -32.42 -1.41
N PHE A 126 10.19 -32.39 -0.72
CA PHE A 126 9.42 -33.56 -0.32
C PHE A 126 8.18 -33.63 -1.20
N THR A 127 7.96 -34.77 -1.84
CA THR A 127 6.85 -35.00 -2.78
C THR A 127 5.93 -36.16 -2.35
N GLY A 128 6.26 -36.81 -1.22
CA GLY A 128 5.54 -37.99 -0.74
C GLY A 128 5.97 -39.28 -1.44
N SER A 129 7.16 -39.31 -2.05
CA SER A 129 7.74 -40.51 -2.64
C SER A 129 8.06 -41.56 -1.56
N TYR A 130 7.92 -42.86 -1.89
CA TYR A 130 8.25 -43.96 -0.98
C TYR A 130 9.72 -44.01 -0.55
N THR A 131 10.62 -43.39 -1.32
CA THR A 131 12.05 -43.33 -1.00
C THR A 131 12.43 -42.14 -0.12
N GLU A 132 11.47 -41.22 0.14
CA GLU A 132 11.69 -40.03 0.94
C GLU A 132 11.18 -40.25 2.38
N PRO A 133 11.82 -39.64 3.39
CA PRO A 133 11.27 -39.64 4.73
C PRO A 133 9.97 -38.84 4.76
N THR A 134 8.98 -39.34 5.50
CA THR A 134 7.72 -38.61 5.68
C THR A 134 7.96 -37.24 6.32
N VAL A 135 7.21 -36.23 5.87
CA VAL A 135 7.31 -34.86 6.41
C VAL A 135 7.09 -34.88 7.93
N PHE A 136 6.12 -35.66 8.41
CA PHE A 136 5.90 -35.87 9.83
C PHE A 136 7.17 -36.30 10.59
N SER A 137 7.89 -37.32 10.10
CA SER A 137 9.11 -37.81 10.72
C SER A 137 10.17 -36.71 10.81
N GLU A 138 10.32 -35.91 9.75
CA GLU A 138 11.27 -34.81 9.78
C GLU A 138 10.87 -33.70 10.72
N LEU A 139 9.61 -33.23 10.70
CA LEU A 139 9.17 -32.17 11.60
C LEU A 139 9.43 -32.53 13.07
N ARG A 140 9.25 -33.80 13.48
CA ARG A 140 9.60 -34.23 14.85
C ARG A 140 11.07 -34.03 15.20
N LYS A 141 11.96 -34.38 14.27
CA LYS A 141 13.42 -34.29 14.44
C LYS A 141 13.90 -32.84 14.38
N GLU A 142 13.26 -32.03 13.54
CA GLU A 142 13.50 -30.60 13.44
C GLU A 142 13.08 -29.88 14.74
N ILE A 143 11.92 -30.21 15.32
CA ILE A 143 11.47 -29.70 16.61
C ILE A 143 12.49 -30.01 17.72
N ALA A 144 12.97 -31.25 17.80
CA ALA A 144 13.91 -31.68 18.84
C ALA A 144 15.24 -30.88 18.81
N THR A 145 15.69 -30.48 17.62
CA THR A 145 16.98 -29.81 17.41
C THR A 145 16.88 -28.28 17.28
N ALA A 146 15.67 -27.71 17.31
CA ALA A 146 15.47 -26.27 17.23
C ALA A 146 15.63 -25.60 18.60
N ASP A 147 16.05 -24.34 18.63
CA ASP A 147 16.07 -23.49 19.83
C ASP A 147 14.74 -22.76 20.01
N ARG A 148 14.04 -22.48 18.90
CA ARG A 148 12.67 -21.96 18.86
C ARG A 148 11.92 -22.54 17.67
N VAL A 149 10.63 -22.81 17.86
CA VAL A 149 9.73 -23.25 16.79
C VAL A 149 8.68 -22.19 16.52
N ASP A 150 8.55 -21.80 15.25
CA ASP A 150 7.52 -20.87 14.77
C ASP A 150 6.62 -21.59 13.75
N LEU A 151 5.33 -21.70 14.06
CA LEU A 151 4.33 -22.37 13.23
C LEU A 151 3.38 -21.33 12.62
N LEU A 152 3.31 -21.28 11.29
CA LEU A 152 2.37 -20.44 10.54
C LEU A 152 1.51 -21.34 9.66
N VAL A 153 0.32 -21.70 10.14
CA VAL A 153 -0.55 -22.68 9.48
C VAL A 153 -1.99 -22.21 9.41
N SER A 154 -2.61 -22.40 8.24
CA SER A 154 -4.00 -21.95 8.02
C SER A 154 -5.02 -22.65 8.92
N PHE A 155 -4.82 -23.94 9.19
CA PHE A 155 -5.64 -24.68 10.15
C PHE A 155 -4.88 -25.81 10.87
N ILE A 156 -5.36 -26.14 12.06
CA ILE A 156 -4.81 -27.18 12.93
C ILE A 156 -5.90 -28.19 13.29
N LYS A 157 -5.74 -29.44 12.83
CA LYS A 157 -6.60 -30.56 13.19
C LYS A 157 -6.01 -31.35 14.36
N HIS A 158 -6.86 -31.84 15.25
CA HIS A 158 -6.46 -32.68 16.38
C HIS A 158 -5.76 -33.97 15.90
N SER A 159 -6.20 -34.51 14.76
CA SER A 159 -5.60 -35.71 14.15
C SER A 159 -4.14 -35.51 13.74
N GLY A 160 -3.78 -34.34 13.22
CA GLY A 160 -2.38 -34.01 12.89
C GLY A 160 -1.57 -33.62 14.13
N LEU A 161 -2.16 -32.82 15.03
CA LEU A 161 -1.48 -32.38 16.25
C LEU A 161 -1.06 -33.57 17.13
N ARG A 162 -1.89 -34.63 17.21
CA ARG A 162 -1.59 -35.85 17.96
C ARG A 162 -0.27 -36.50 17.55
N LEU A 163 0.16 -36.32 16.30
CA LEU A 163 1.42 -36.85 15.81
C LEU A 163 2.62 -36.06 16.38
N LEU A 164 2.48 -34.73 16.54
CA LEU A 164 3.56 -33.82 16.95
C LEU A 164 3.53 -33.45 18.45
N ILE A 165 2.47 -33.79 19.17
CA ILE A 165 2.25 -33.24 20.52
C ILE A 165 3.34 -33.63 21.52
N ASP A 166 3.88 -34.84 21.44
CA ASP A 166 4.87 -35.32 22.42
C ASP A 166 6.21 -34.60 22.24
N CYS A 167 6.67 -34.38 21.01
CA CYS A 167 7.89 -33.61 20.78
C CYS A 167 7.70 -32.12 21.07
N LEU A 168 6.51 -31.56 20.80
CA LEU A 168 6.20 -30.18 21.19
C LEU A 168 6.20 -30.02 22.71
N LYS A 169 5.61 -30.96 23.46
CA LYS A 169 5.66 -30.98 24.94
C LYS A 169 7.07 -31.03 25.48
N GLU A 170 7.94 -31.84 24.87
CA GLU A 170 9.34 -31.92 25.30
C GLU A 170 10.10 -30.63 25.01
N HIS A 171 9.97 -30.08 23.80
CA HIS A 171 10.58 -28.81 23.38
C HIS A 171 10.18 -27.66 24.31
N THR A 172 8.87 -27.52 24.53
CA THR A 172 8.27 -26.41 25.27
C THR A 172 8.62 -26.33 26.75
N LYS A 173 9.18 -27.39 27.34
CA LYS A 173 9.66 -27.36 28.74
C LYS A 173 10.66 -26.23 28.98
N ASN A 174 11.60 -26.05 28.05
CA ASN A 174 12.69 -25.09 28.20
C ASN A 174 12.84 -24.14 27.00
N LYS A 175 12.14 -24.40 25.88
CA LYS A 175 12.28 -23.67 24.63
C LYS A 175 10.95 -23.08 24.18
N LYS A 176 11.01 -22.05 23.35
CA LYS A 176 9.82 -21.27 22.95
C LYS A 176 9.12 -21.88 21.73
N LEU A 177 7.78 -21.85 21.76
CA LEU A 177 6.90 -22.18 20.64
C LEU A 177 6.00 -20.98 20.34
N ARG A 178 5.93 -20.56 19.08
CA ARG A 178 5.00 -19.52 18.60
C ARG A 178 4.10 -20.09 17.52
N VAL A 179 2.79 -19.86 17.62
CA VAL A 179 1.80 -20.38 16.68
C VAL A 179 0.92 -19.26 16.17
N ILE A 180 0.84 -19.11 14.84
CA ILE A 180 -0.15 -18.27 14.15
C ILE A 180 -1.11 -19.19 13.40
N THR A 181 -2.42 -19.00 13.64
CA THR A 181 -3.49 -19.75 12.95
C THR A 181 -4.73 -18.88 12.69
N THR A 182 -5.73 -19.43 12.01
CA THR A 182 -7.01 -18.75 11.72
C THR A 182 -8.21 -19.57 12.21
N SER A 183 -9.35 -18.89 12.39
CA SER A 183 -10.67 -19.53 12.52
C SER A 183 -11.43 -19.64 11.19
N TYR A 184 -10.77 -19.41 10.05
CA TYR A 184 -11.40 -19.41 8.72
C TYR A 184 -12.11 -20.74 8.44
N MET A 185 -13.37 -20.65 7.97
CA MET A 185 -14.30 -21.76 7.66
C MET A 185 -14.52 -22.81 8.76
N GLY A 186 -14.13 -22.55 10.01
CA GLY A 186 -14.17 -23.57 11.06
C GLY A 186 -13.22 -24.76 10.79
N ALA A 187 -12.16 -24.56 9.99
CA ALA A 187 -11.26 -25.64 9.60
C ALA A 187 -10.33 -26.09 10.75
N SER A 188 -10.03 -25.23 11.72
CA SER A 188 -9.24 -25.60 12.91
C SER A 188 -10.11 -26.29 13.97
N ASP A 189 -9.58 -27.31 14.65
CA ASP A 189 -10.29 -27.95 15.75
C ASP A 189 -10.03 -27.19 17.06
N PHE A 190 -11.10 -26.75 17.75
CA PHE A 190 -11.00 -26.09 19.07
C PHE A 190 -10.12 -26.89 20.05
N LYS A 191 -10.31 -28.21 20.09
CA LYS A 191 -9.54 -29.11 20.97
C LYS A 191 -8.03 -29.04 20.69
N ALA A 192 -7.63 -28.89 19.42
CA ALA A 192 -6.22 -28.83 19.07
C ALA A 192 -5.57 -27.53 19.57
N ILE A 193 -6.24 -26.40 19.36
CA ILE A 193 -5.77 -25.09 19.83
C ILE A 193 -5.69 -25.05 21.35
N LYS A 194 -6.70 -25.58 22.04
CA LYS A 194 -6.70 -25.68 23.51
C LYS A 194 -5.50 -26.47 24.04
N ILE A 195 -5.23 -27.64 23.46
CA ILE A 195 -4.07 -28.47 23.86
C ILE A 195 -2.75 -27.73 23.66
N LEU A 196 -2.60 -26.97 22.56
CA LEU A 196 -1.40 -26.16 22.34
C LEU A 196 -1.27 -25.04 23.38
N SER A 197 -2.37 -24.39 23.76
CA SER A 197 -2.34 -23.29 24.75
C SER A 197 -1.97 -23.75 26.17
N GLU A 198 -2.12 -25.04 26.47
CA GLU A 198 -1.75 -25.65 27.75
C GLU A 198 -0.25 -25.97 27.85
N LEU A 199 0.51 -25.85 26.75
CA LEU A 199 1.94 -26.11 26.74
C LEU A 199 2.71 -24.94 27.39
N PRO A 200 3.76 -25.20 28.20
CA PRO A 200 4.62 -24.14 28.73
C PRO A 200 5.32 -23.38 27.59
N ASN A 201 5.81 -22.16 27.84
CA ASN A 201 6.56 -21.36 26.86
C ASN A 201 5.93 -21.27 25.45
N THR A 202 4.60 -21.34 25.36
CA THR A 202 3.85 -21.37 24.11
C THR A 202 2.97 -20.13 23.98
N GLU A 203 3.11 -19.42 22.87
CA GLU A 203 2.30 -18.26 22.54
C GLU A 203 1.48 -18.56 21.29
N ILE A 204 0.18 -18.29 21.32
CA ILE A 204 -0.73 -18.54 20.21
C ILE A 204 -1.41 -17.24 19.83
N LYS A 205 -1.39 -16.91 18.54
CA LYS A 205 -2.18 -15.82 17.97
C LYS A 205 -3.13 -16.34 16.90
N ILE A 206 -4.37 -15.84 16.93
CA ILE A 206 -5.46 -16.30 16.07
C ILE A 206 -6.05 -15.09 15.34
N SER A 207 -6.20 -15.20 14.02
CA SER A 207 -7.11 -14.32 13.27
C SER A 207 -8.53 -14.89 13.33
N TYR A 208 -9.46 -14.09 13.85
CA TYR A 208 -10.88 -14.41 13.97
C TYR A 208 -11.73 -13.93 12.78
N ASP A 209 -11.11 -13.27 11.81
CA ASP A 209 -11.82 -12.75 10.65
C ASP A 209 -12.14 -13.91 9.68
N THR A 210 -13.41 -14.30 9.66
CA THR A 210 -13.94 -15.41 8.86
C THR A 210 -14.20 -15.04 7.40
N LYS A 211 -14.11 -13.74 7.02
CA LYS A 211 -14.57 -13.26 5.71
C LYS A 211 -13.50 -12.61 4.84
N ARG A 212 -12.42 -12.02 5.37
CA ARG A 212 -11.47 -11.22 4.56
C ARG A 212 -10.01 -11.67 4.59
N THR A 213 -9.51 -12.19 5.70
CA THR A 213 -8.10 -12.63 5.80
C THR A 213 -7.91 -14.08 5.36
N ARG A 214 -7.56 -14.26 4.08
CA ARG A 214 -7.13 -15.54 3.50
C ARG A 214 -5.67 -15.87 3.89
N LEU A 215 -5.36 -16.02 5.17
CA LEU A 215 -4.07 -16.60 5.58
C LEU A 215 -4.09 -18.10 5.25
N HIS A 216 -3.67 -18.44 4.03
CA HIS A 216 -3.49 -19.82 3.56
C HIS A 216 -2.02 -20.27 3.59
N ALA A 217 -1.19 -19.57 4.36
CA ALA A 217 0.21 -19.93 4.58
C ALA A 217 0.31 -21.24 5.36
N LYS A 218 1.31 -22.05 4.98
CA LYS A 218 1.62 -23.33 5.61
C LYS A 218 3.13 -23.42 5.67
N ALA A 219 3.66 -23.01 6.81
CA ALA A 219 5.07 -22.92 7.01
C ALA A 219 5.46 -23.28 8.45
N TYR A 220 6.59 -23.96 8.55
CA TYR A 220 7.16 -24.46 9.80
C TYR A 220 8.60 -23.98 9.86
N TYR A 221 8.97 -23.23 10.88
CA TYR A 221 10.31 -22.70 11.03
C TYR A 221 10.96 -23.16 12.31
N PHE A 222 12.18 -23.64 12.15
CA PHE A 222 13.02 -24.25 13.16
C PHE A 222 14.24 -23.37 13.32
N HIS A 223 14.16 -22.43 14.24
CA HIS A 223 15.22 -21.47 14.51
C HIS A 223 16.35 -22.16 15.27
N ARG A 224 17.59 -21.92 14.82
CA ARG A 224 18.80 -22.37 15.50
C ARG A 224 19.79 -21.23 15.63
N GLU A 225 20.29 -21.00 16.84
CA GLU A 225 21.29 -19.96 17.10
C GLU A 225 22.64 -20.28 16.41
N SER A 226 22.84 -21.53 16.02
CA SER A 226 24.01 -21.99 15.25
C SER A 226 24.08 -21.44 13.82
N GLY A 227 23.01 -20.79 13.31
CA GLY A 227 22.93 -20.31 11.92
C GLY A 227 22.51 -21.36 10.89
N PHE A 228 22.08 -22.54 11.34
CA PHE A 228 21.54 -23.63 10.50
C PHE A 228 20.02 -23.78 10.68
N SER A 229 19.30 -22.65 10.74
CA SER A 229 17.84 -22.69 10.81
C SER A 229 17.25 -23.28 9.53
N THR A 230 16.07 -23.88 9.64
CA THR A 230 15.37 -24.47 8.50
C THR A 230 13.91 -24.05 8.47
N ALA A 231 13.37 -23.82 7.28
CA ALA A 231 11.94 -23.57 7.07
C ALA A 231 11.36 -24.63 6.13
N TYR A 232 10.16 -25.13 6.41
CA TYR A 232 9.38 -25.96 5.51
C TYR A 232 8.22 -25.12 4.99
N ILE A 233 8.10 -24.97 3.68
CA ILE A 233 7.03 -24.19 3.02
C ILE A 233 6.38 -25.08 1.98
N GLY A 234 5.05 -25.19 2.01
CA GLY A 234 4.36 -26.09 1.09
C GLY A 234 2.84 -26.09 1.23
N SER A 235 2.25 -27.23 0.92
CA SER A 235 0.80 -27.44 0.95
C SER A 235 0.31 -28.16 2.22
N SER A 236 1.22 -28.60 3.11
CA SER A 236 0.84 -29.36 4.30
C SER A 236 0.40 -28.51 5.51
N ASN A 237 -0.89 -28.58 5.87
CA ASN A 237 -1.39 -28.14 7.17
C ASN A 237 -1.14 -29.18 8.28
N ILE A 238 -1.40 -28.83 9.54
CA ILE A 238 -1.33 -29.79 10.65
C ILE A 238 -2.57 -30.70 10.63
N SER A 239 -2.52 -31.76 9.83
CA SER A 239 -3.54 -32.81 9.76
C SER A 239 -2.90 -34.16 9.44
N LYS A 240 -3.55 -35.28 9.81
CA LYS A 240 -3.00 -36.62 9.54
C LYS A 240 -2.76 -36.85 8.04
N ALA A 241 -3.74 -36.50 7.19
CA ALA A 241 -3.64 -36.62 5.75
C ALA A 241 -2.43 -35.86 5.21
N ALA A 242 -2.31 -34.57 5.54
CA ALA A 242 -1.28 -33.71 5.00
C ALA A 242 0.16 -34.01 5.49
N LEU A 243 0.31 -34.60 6.67
CA LEU A 243 1.63 -34.88 7.27
C LEU A 243 2.12 -36.32 7.04
N SER A 244 1.22 -37.28 6.79
CA SER A 244 1.55 -38.71 6.75
C SER A 244 1.10 -39.46 5.51
N GLU A 245 -0.06 -39.13 4.93
CA GLU A 245 -0.71 -39.96 3.88
C GLU A 245 -0.81 -39.26 2.52
N GLY A 246 -0.59 -37.94 2.47
CA GLY A 246 -0.82 -37.11 1.28
C GLY A 246 0.39 -36.97 0.37
N THR A 247 0.12 -36.81 -0.93
CA THR A 247 1.09 -36.42 -1.98
C THR A 247 1.36 -34.91 -1.95
N GLU A 248 1.58 -34.36 -0.76
CA GLU A 248 1.79 -32.94 -0.55
C GLU A 248 3.23 -32.55 -0.90
N TRP A 249 3.40 -31.36 -1.49
CA TRP A 249 4.71 -30.86 -1.85
C TRP A 249 5.19 -29.88 -0.78
N ASN A 250 6.34 -30.18 -0.16
CA ASN A 250 6.94 -29.32 0.85
C ASN A 250 8.41 -29.08 0.51
N LEU A 251 8.81 -27.81 0.44
CA LEU A 251 10.19 -27.42 0.26
C LEU A 251 10.80 -27.11 1.63
N LYS A 252 11.78 -27.92 2.05
CA LYS A 252 12.71 -27.56 3.12
C LYS A 252 13.74 -26.59 2.56
N ILE A 253 13.92 -25.48 3.24
CA ILE A 253 14.84 -24.41 2.93
C ILE A 253 15.83 -24.29 4.08
N SER A 254 17.12 -24.29 3.76
CA SER A 254 18.21 -24.12 4.74
C SER A 254 18.70 -22.67 4.77
N GLU A 255 18.92 -22.14 5.97
CA GLU A 255 19.55 -20.84 6.19
C GLU A 255 20.97 -20.79 5.63
N TYR A 256 21.69 -21.92 5.69
CA TYR A 256 23.07 -22.00 5.24
C TYR A 256 23.21 -21.82 3.73
N THR A 257 22.34 -22.45 2.93
CA THR A 257 22.38 -22.35 1.46
C THR A 257 21.50 -21.23 0.91
N SER A 258 20.52 -20.77 1.66
CA SER A 258 19.50 -19.82 1.19
C SER A 258 19.13 -18.80 2.28
N PRO A 259 20.12 -18.04 2.80
CA PRO A 259 19.90 -17.11 3.91
C PRO A 259 18.87 -16.02 3.58
N GLU A 260 18.85 -15.55 2.33
CA GLU A 260 17.90 -14.54 1.84
C GLU A 260 16.44 -14.99 1.99
N ILE A 261 16.14 -16.24 1.63
CA ILE A 261 14.78 -16.78 1.70
C ILE A 261 14.34 -16.98 3.16
N ILE A 262 15.24 -17.48 4.01
CA ILE A 262 14.97 -17.60 5.46
C ILE A 262 14.82 -16.24 6.12
N ASN A 263 15.60 -15.23 5.71
CA ASN A 263 15.42 -13.87 6.20
C ASN A 263 14.05 -13.32 5.80
N LYS A 264 13.65 -13.49 4.54
CA LYS A 264 12.31 -13.12 4.07
C LYS A 264 11.21 -13.81 4.89
N TYR A 265 11.34 -15.12 5.12
CA TYR A 265 10.39 -15.84 5.99
C TYR A 265 10.30 -15.22 7.39
N ARG A 266 11.45 -14.96 8.03
CA ARG A 266 11.50 -14.35 9.37
C ARG A 266 10.80 -13.00 9.40
N VAL A 267 11.10 -12.13 8.43
CA VAL A 267 10.45 -10.82 8.28
C VAL A 267 8.93 -10.98 8.19
N THR A 268 8.45 -11.82 7.26
CA THR A 268 7.01 -12.05 7.06
C THR A 268 6.34 -12.62 8.30
N PHE A 269 6.97 -13.57 8.99
CA PHE A 269 6.42 -14.14 10.22
C PHE A 269 6.29 -13.07 11.32
N GLU A 270 7.32 -12.25 11.55
CA GLU A 270 7.25 -11.17 12.56
C GLU A 270 6.19 -10.12 12.19
N THR A 271 6.05 -9.77 10.92
CA THR A 271 4.99 -8.86 10.46
C THR A 271 3.59 -9.39 10.83
N TYR A 272 3.31 -10.67 10.59
CA TYR A 272 2.05 -11.28 11.03
C TYR A 272 1.96 -11.41 12.55
N TRP A 273 3.07 -11.74 13.21
CA TRP A 273 3.13 -11.87 14.65
C TRP A 273 2.75 -10.56 15.35
N TYR A 274 3.18 -9.41 14.84
CA TYR A 274 2.87 -8.09 15.41
C TYR A 274 1.68 -7.37 14.76
N ALA A 275 1.02 -7.99 13.78
CA ALA A 275 -0.17 -7.42 13.16
C ALA A 275 -1.36 -7.42 14.13
N ASN A 276 -2.17 -6.35 14.07
CA ASN A 276 -3.32 -6.16 14.96
C ASN A 276 -4.46 -7.18 14.72
N ASP A 277 -4.50 -7.80 13.54
CA ASP A 277 -5.54 -8.76 13.16
C ASP A 277 -5.35 -10.13 13.84
N PHE A 278 -4.15 -10.40 14.36
CA PHE A 278 -3.82 -11.62 15.09
C PHE A 278 -3.83 -11.38 16.59
N VAL A 279 -4.88 -11.88 17.26
CA VAL A 279 -5.11 -11.66 18.68
C VAL A 279 -4.51 -12.80 19.48
N HIS A 280 -3.85 -12.49 20.60
CA HIS A 280 -3.35 -13.49 21.54
C HIS A 280 -4.51 -14.34 22.07
N PHE A 281 -4.32 -15.66 22.12
CA PHE A 281 -5.29 -16.59 22.67
C PHE A 281 -4.74 -17.23 23.94
N ASP A 282 -5.45 -17.05 25.05
CA ASP A 282 -5.19 -17.75 26.30
C ASP A 282 -6.29 -18.78 26.57
N GLY A 283 -5.91 -20.07 26.65
CA GLY A 283 -6.83 -21.17 26.92
C GLY A 283 -7.47 -21.14 28.31
N ASN A 284 -6.90 -20.37 29.25
CA ASN A 284 -7.44 -20.17 30.60
C ASN A 284 -8.41 -18.98 30.68
N ASN A 285 -8.45 -18.12 29.66
CA ASN A 285 -9.36 -16.99 29.60
C ASN A 285 -10.72 -17.42 29.02
N GLU A 286 -11.76 -17.35 29.84
CA GLU A 286 -13.12 -17.77 29.44
C GLU A 286 -13.66 -17.01 28.22
N ASN A 287 -13.30 -15.73 28.07
CA ASN A 287 -13.72 -14.92 26.93
C ASN A 287 -13.09 -15.43 25.63
N ASP A 288 -11.78 -15.70 25.63
CA ASP A 288 -11.04 -16.18 24.46
C ASP A 288 -11.57 -17.54 24.01
N VAL A 289 -11.80 -18.45 24.97
CA VAL A 289 -12.39 -19.78 24.72
C VAL A 289 -13.78 -19.66 24.08
N ARG A 290 -14.62 -18.75 24.57
CA ARG A 290 -15.97 -18.54 24.05
C ARG A 290 -15.95 -17.97 22.63
N VAL A 291 -15.09 -16.99 22.37
CA VAL A 291 -14.91 -16.36 21.05
C VAL A 291 -14.47 -17.40 20.02
N LEU A 292 -13.47 -18.22 20.35
CA LEU A 292 -12.97 -19.26 19.45
C LEU A 292 -14.02 -20.33 19.15
N LYS A 293 -14.79 -20.79 20.14
CA LYS A 293 -15.86 -21.78 19.89
C LYS A 293 -16.92 -21.24 18.93
N LYS A 294 -17.32 -19.97 19.08
CA LYS A 294 -18.31 -19.34 18.22
C LYS A 294 -17.78 -19.05 16.81
N SER A 295 -16.51 -18.68 16.66
CA SER A 295 -15.93 -18.44 15.33
C SER A 295 -15.75 -19.73 14.52
N LEU A 296 -15.63 -20.88 15.19
CA LEU A 296 -15.48 -22.20 14.56
C LEU A 296 -16.81 -22.93 14.30
N SER A 297 -17.95 -22.49 14.86
CA SER A 297 -19.25 -23.12 14.63
C SER A 297 -19.83 -22.75 13.26
N LYS A 298 -20.19 -23.77 12.45
CA LYS A 298 -20.75 -23.60 11.09
C LYS A 298 -22.16 -23.00 11.03
N GLU A 299 -22.87 -22.91 12.16
CA GLU A 299 -24.22 -22.32 12.22
C GLU A 299 -24.15 -20.79 12.36
N GLN A 300 -24.09 -20.09 11.23
CA GLN A 300 -24.50 -18.69 11.19
C GLN A 300 -26.04 -18.64 11.16
N THR A 301 -26.70 -18.82 12.29
CA THR A 301 -28.07 -18.30 12.43
C THR A 301 -28.00 -16.78 12.51
N GLU A 302 -28.71 -16.10 11.60
CA GLU A 302 -28.91 -14.65 11.47
C GLU A 302 -29.56 -13.95 12.69
N ASN A 303 -29.49 -14.54 13.89
CA ASN A 303 -30.10 -13.97 15.07
C ASN A 303 -29.14 -13.02 15.80
N ASN A 304 -29.48 -11.73 15.69
CA ASN A 304 -29.20 -10.61 16.60
C ASN A 304 -28.63 -11.02 17.95
N ILE A 305 -27.31 -10.99 18.13
CA ILE A 305 -26.70 -10.86 19.45
C ILE A 305 -25.50 -9.92 19.37
N ASN A 306 -25.72 -8.69 19.85
CA ASN A 306 -24.70 -7.69 20.18
C ASN A 306 -23.80 -8.26 21.28
N TYR A 307 -22.58 -8.67 20.91
CA TYR A 307 -21.48 -8.76 21.87
C TYR A 307 -20.59 -7.54 21.71
N SER A 308 -20.20 -6.98 22.85
CA SER A 308 -19.27 -5.87 23.02
C SER A 308 -17.85 -6.27 22.60
N PHE A 309 -17.64 -6.57 21.32
CA PHE A 309 -16.30 -6.45 20.77
C PHE A 309 -15.96 -4.96 20.76
N ILE A 310 -14.80 -4.61 21.32
CA ILE A 310 -14.19 -3.32 20.98
C ILE A 310 -13.79 -3.44 19.51
N ILE A 311 -14.72 -3.08 18.62
CA ILE A 311 -14.42 -2.97 17.20
C ILE A 311 -13.32 -1.91 17.09
N LYS A 312 -12.18 -2.31 16.54
CA LYS A 312 -11.09 -1.39 16.18
C LYS A 312 -11.23 -1.04 14.71
N PRO A 313 -10.90 0.20 14.31
CA PRO A 313 -10.83 0.54 12.90
C PRO A 313 -9.76 -0.30 12.21
N TYR A 314 -10.06 -0.78 11.00
CA TYR A 314 -9.02 -1.37 10.15
C TYR A 314 -7.93 -0.34 9.85
N MET A 315 -6.71 -0.77 9.51
CA MET A 315 -5.60 0.15 9.19
C MET A 315 -5.97 1.25 8.18
N TYR A 316 -6.77 0.92 7.18
CA TYR A 316 -7.23 1.91 6.20
C TYR A 316 -8.24 2.91 6.74
N GLN A 317 -9.10 2.47 7.66
CA GLN A 317 -10.06 3.34 8.33
C GLN A 317 -9.31 4.28 9.26
N GLN A 318 -8.29 3.76 9.96
CA GLN A 318 -7.39 4.57 10.78
C GLN A 318 -6.69 5.64 9.94
N GLU A 319 -6.23 5.32 8.74
CA GLU A 319 -5.65 6.31 7.83
C GLU A 319 -6.62 7.44 7.46
N ILE A 320 -7.92 7.12 7.26
CA ILE A 320 -8.94 8.15 7.04
C ILE A 320 -9.11 9.03 8.28
N LEU A 321 -9.18 8.41 9.46
CA LEU A 321 -9.34 9.12 10.74
C LEU A 321 -8.14 10.04 11.01
N ASP A 322 -6.92 9.57 10.75
CA ASP A 322 -5.70 10.36 10.88
C ASP A 322 -5.75 11.59 9.96
N LYS A 323 -6.24 11.43 8.73
CA LYS A 323 -6.38 12.54 7.76
C LYS A 323 -7.46 13.54 8.18
N LEU A 324 -8.60 13.09 8.71
CA LEU A 324 -9.60 13.98 9.29
C LEU A 324 -9.04 14.77 10.49
N GLU A 325 -8.21 14.12 11.31
CA GLU A 325 -7.53 14.81 12.41
C GLU A 325 -6.55 15.88 11.89
N VAL A 326 -5.81 15.60 10.81
CA VAL A 326 -4.96 16.58 10.12
C VAL A 326 -5.80 17.78 9.66
N GLU A 327 -6.92 17.57 8.98
CA GLU A 327 -7.80 18.66 8.52
C GLU A 327 -8.21 19.59 9.67
N ARG A 328 -8.61 19.01 10.81
CA ARG A 328 -9.11 19.78 11.97
C ARG A 328 -8.00 20.44 12.78
N THR A 329 -6.81 19.83 12.87
CA THR A 329 -5.70 20.32 13.70
C THR A 329 -4.75 21.24 12.93
N VAL A 330 -4.36 20.83 11.72
CA VAL A 330 -3.39 21.51 10.86
C VAL A 330 -4.06 22.63 10.08
N TYR A 331 -5.17 22.34 9.39
CA TYR A 331 -5.87 23.27 8.51
C TYR A 331 -6.98 24.06 9.20
N LYS A 332 -7.36 23.67 10.43
CA LYS A 332 -8.53 24.22 11.15
C LYS A 332 -9.82 24.12 10.32
N SER A 333 -9.90 23.09 9.47
CA SER A 333 -11.03 22.81 8.61
C SER A 333 -11.92 21.76 9.26
N PHE A 334 -13.13 22.17 9.65
CA PHE A 334 -14.12 21.29 10.28
C PHE A 334 -15.27 20.87 9.36
N LYS A 335 -15.25 21.34 8.10
CA LYS A 335 -16.14 20.90 7.03
C LYS A 335 -15.34 19.99 6.11
N ASN A 336 -15.50 18.68 6.27
CA ASN A 336 -14.64 17.68 5.64
C ASN A 336 -15.43 16.76 4.72
N LEU A 337 -14.90 16.43 3.53
CA LEU A 337 -15.51 15.51 2.58
C LEU A 337 -14.63 14.27 2.39
N ILE A 338 -15.19 13.09 2.66
CA ILE A 338 -14.55 11.80 2.38
C ILE A 338 -15.17 11.22 1.12
N VAL A 339 -14.30 10.92 0.17
CA VAL A 339 -14.63 10.17 -1.05
C VAL A 339 -14.19 8.73 -0.84
N ALA A 340 -15.12 7.78 -0.82
CA ALA A 340 -14.77 6.38 -0.69
C ALA A 340 -15.68 5.49 -1.53
N ALA A 341 -15.06 4.57 -2.28
CA ALA A 341 -15.75 3.61 -3.12
C ALA A 341 -16.88 2.88 -2.36
N THR A 342 -17.95 2.53 -3.06
CA THR A 342 -19.08 1.82 -2.46
C THR A 342 -18.64 0.47 -1.92
N GLY A 343 -19.02 0.12 -0.68
CA GLY A 343 -18.62 -1.14 -0.02
C GLY A 343 -17.40 -1.03 0.91
N THR A 344 -16.71 0.12 0.96
CA THR A 344 -15.50 0.30 1.78
C THR A 344 -15.76 0.66 3.26
N GLY A 345 -17.03 0.67 3.70
CA GLY A 345 -17.40 0.94 5.10
C GLY A 345 -17.42 2.42 5.50
N LYS A 346 -17.90 3.32 4.61
CA LYS A 346 -18.08 4.76 4.88
C LYS A 346 -18.75 5.05 6.23
N THR A 347 -19.84 4.34 6.50
CA THR A 347 -20.61 4.44 7.75
C THR A 347 -19.81 4.04 8.99
N VAL A 348 -18.93 3.04 8.86
CA VAL A 348 -18.06 2.59 9.97
C VAL A 348 -17.02 3.66 10.30
N VAL A 349 -16.41 4.26 9.28
CA VAL A 349 -15.43 5.35 9.44
C VAL A 349 -16.06 6.54 10.13
N SER A 350 -17.25 6.97 9.69
CA SER A 350 -17.93 8.13 10.27
C SER A 350 -18.37 7.88 11.72
N ALA A 351 -18.77 6.65 12.05
CA ALA A 351 -19.03 6.24 13.42
C ALA A 351 -17.79 6.26 14.32
N PHE A 352 -16.63 5.83 13.83
CA PHE A 352 -15.37 5.93 14.59
C PHE A 352 -14.91 7.37 14.78
N ASP A 353 -15.04 8.21 13.76
CA ASP A 353 -14.73 9.64 13.88
C ASP A 353 -15.64 10.32 14.92
N PHE A 354 -16.95 10.06 14.84
CA PHE A 354 -17.91 10.55 15.82
C PHE A 354 -17.59 10.02 17.23
N LYS A 355 -17.23 8.74 17.39
CA LYS A 355 -16.84 8.16 18.69
C LYS A 355 -15.69 8.91 19.34
N GLN A 356 -14.69 9.35 18.57
CA GLN A 356 -13.56 10.14 19.09
C GLN A 356 -14.02 11.51 19.60
N TYR A 357 -14.92 12.16 18.86
CA TYR A 357 -15.51 13.44 19.26
C TYR A 357 -16.45 13.29 20.48
N TYR A 358 -17.33 12.30 20.48
CA TYR A 358 -18.29 12.00 21.54
C TYR A 358 -17.61 11.67 22.88
N LYS A 359 -16.44 11.01 22.85
CA LYS A 359 -15.62 10.77 24.05
C LYS A 359 -15.17 12.06 24.75
N LYS A 360 -14.90 13.12 23.98
CA LYS A 360 -14.49 14.44 24.50
C LYS A 360 -15.71 15.31 24.86
N ASN A 361 -16.83 15.12 24.16
CA ASN A 361 -18.05 15.92 24.26
C ASN A 361 -19.30 15.04 24.45
N LYS A 362 -19.52 14.49 25.65
CA LYS A 362 -20.62 13.52 25.89
C LYS A 362 -22.04 14.09 25.71
N SER A 363 -22.20 15.41 25.81
CA SER A 363 -23.48 16.11 25.65
C SER A 363 -23.72 16.61 24.23
N CYS A 364 -22.88 16.22 23.26
CA CYS A 364 -23.02 16.76 21.92
C CYS A 364 -24.31 16.30 21.22
N ARG A 365 -24.86 17.18 20.40
CA ARG A 365 -26.05 16.92 19.59
C ARG A 365 -25.63 16.52 18.18
N PHE A 366 -26.20 15.43 17.70
CA PHE A 366 -25.77 14.71 16.51
C PHE A 366 -26.91 14.54 15.51
N LEU A 367 -26.61 14.76 14.22
CA LEU A 367 -27.53 14.55 13.12
C LEU A 367 -26.87 13.75 11.99
N TYR A 368 -27.45 12.60 11.65
CA TYR A 368 -27.10 11.82 10.47
C TYR A 368 -28.17 12.02 9.38
N LEU A 369 -27.75 12.49 8.22
CA LEU A 369 -28.60 12.76 7.06
C LEU A 369 -28.34 11.77 5.94
N ALA A 370 -29.40 11.17 5.43
CA ALA A 370 -29.38 10.37 4.21
C ALA A 370 -30.70 10.49 3.45
N HIS A 371 -30.72 10.00 2.21
CA HIS A 371 -31.92 10.05 1.36
C HIS A 371 -32.86 8.87 1.50
N ARG A 372 -32.34 7.72 1.92
CA ARG A 372 -33.08 6.44 1.88
C ARG A 372 -33.22 5.87 3.27
N LYS A 373 -34.36 5.23 3.52
CA LYS A 373 -34.71 4.65 4.81
C LYS A 373 -33.76 3.52 5.21
N GLU A 374 -33.44 2.65 4.25
CA GLU A 374 -32.59 1.48 4.45
C GLU A 374 -31.18 1.89 4.90
N ILE A 375 -30.64 2.99 4.36
CA ILE A 375 -29.33 3.54 4.74
C ILE A 375 -29.36 4.03 6.18
N LEU A 376 -30.42 4.75 6.58
CA LEU A 376 -30.55 5.28 7.94
C LEU A 376 -30.64 4.17 8.99
N GLU A 377 -31.41 3.11 8.71
CA GLU A 377 -31.55 1.94 9.59
C GLU A 377 -30.21 1.21 9.76
N GLN A 378 -29.50 0.95 8.67
CA GLN A 378 -28.17 0.32 8.70
C GLN A 378 -27.14 1.18 9.45
N SER A 379 -27.17 2.51 9.25
CA SER A 379 -26.27 3.44 9.93
C SER A 379 -26.54 3.50 11.43
N LEU A 380 -27.80 3.52 11.86
CA LEU A 380 -28.15 3.51 13.28
C LEU A 380 -27.58 2.27 14.00
N ILE A 381 -27.76 1.08 13.41
CA ILE A 381 -27.22 -0.18 13.95
C ILE A 381 -25.69 -0.12 14.05
N THR A 382 -25.03 0.40 13.02
CA THR A 382 -23.57 0.53 12.97
C THR A 382 -23.04 1.44 14.09
N PHE A 383 -23.67 2.60 14.30
CA PHE A 383 -23.29 3.55 15.36
C PHE A 383 -23.48 2.96 16.76
N ARG A 384 -24.62 2.32 17.03
CA ARG A 384 -24.88 1.62 18.31
C ARG A 384 -23.81 0.58 18.62
N THR A 385 -23.41 -0.18 17.62
CA THR A 385 -22.38 -1.22 17.76
C THR A 385 -21.00 -0.62 18.06
N ILE A 386 -20.57 0.42 17.33
CA ILE A 386 -19.24 1.03 17.49
C ILE A 386 -19.13 1.81 18.79
N LEU A 387 -20.19 2.51 19.19
CA LEU A 387 -20.26 3.23 20.47
C LEU A 387 -20.44 2.29 21.67
N ASN A 388 -20.86 1.05 21.43
CA ASN A 388 -21.26 0.07 22.44
C ASN A 388 -22.41 0.60 23.31
N ASP A 389 -23.41 1.21 22.67
CA ASP A 389 -24.60 1.78 23.30
C ASP A 389 -25.84 1.48 22.46
N ASN A 390 -26.71 0.59 22.95
CA ASN A 390 -27.94 0.19 22.26
C ASN A 390 -29.02 1.28 22.29
N ASN A 391 -28.91 2.27 23.17
CA ASN A 391 -29.88 3.35 23.34
C ASN A 391 -29.51 4.59 22.52
N PHE A 392 -28.39 4.56 21.79
CA PHE A 392 -27.92 5.68 21.00
C PHE A 392 -28.79 5.90 19.75
N GLY A 393 -29.26 7.14 19.56
CA GLY A 393 -29.89 7.62 18.33
C GLY A 393 -31.34 7.16 18.08
N ASP A 394 -32.13 8.03 17.44
CA ASP A 394 -33.50 7.77 16.99
C ASP A 394 -33.70 8.04 15.49
N LEU A 395 -34.64 7.31 14.87
CA LEU A 395 -35.00 7.45 13.45
C LEU A 395 -36.15 8.43 13.23
N TRP A 396 -36.00 9.34 12.26
CA TRP A 396 -37.07 10.23 11.82
C TRP A 396 -37.28 10.18 10.29
N ILE A 397 -38.30 9.41 9.89
CA ILE A 397 -38.62 9.13 8.50
C ILE A 397 -40.14 9.08 8.32
N GLY A 398 -40.68 9.91 7.43
CA GLY A 398 -42.11 9.95 7.13
C GLY A 398 -42.94 10.34 8.36
N GLU A 399 -43.85 9.47 8.77
CA GLU A 399 -44.74 9.66 9.93
C GLU A 399 -44.11 9.24 11.27
N HIS A 400 -43.00 8.49 11.24
CA HIS A 400 -42.32 8.04 12.46
C HIS A 400 -41.65 9.21 13.17
N LYS A 401 -42.15 9.61 14.35
CA LYS A 401 -41.55 10.69 15.16
C LYS A 401 -40.50 10.13 16.12
N PRO A 402 -39.36 10.81 16.31
CA PRO A 402 -38.33 10.38 17.25
C PRO A 402 -38.78 10.64 18.70
N THR A 403 -38.25 9.87 19.65
CA THR A 403 -38.48 10.04 21.09
C THR A 403 -37.52 11.06 21.71
N GLN A 404 -36.34 11.21 21.12
CA GLN A 404 -35.33 12.22 21.46
C GLN A 404 -34.77 12.91 20.21
N TYR A 405 -34.35 14.17 20.37
CA TYR A 405 -33.79 14.99 19.27
C TYR A 405 -32.28 15.24 19.38
N ASN A 406 -31.65 14.81 20.49
CA ASN A 406 -30.21 15.02 20.68
C ASN A 406 -29.35 14.18 19.74
N GLN A 407 -29.83 13.00 19.31
CA GLN A 407 -29.09 12.07 18.46
C GLN A 407 -30.05 11.55 17.41
N LEU A 408 -29.98 12.10 16.21
CA LEU A 408 -31.05 11.96 15.24
C LEU A 408 -30.54 11.39 13.91
N PHE A 409 -31.25 10.40 13.37
CA PHE A 409 -31.04 9.82 12.06
C PHE A 409 -32.25 10.17 11.20
N ALA A 410 -32.13 11.18 10.34
CA ALA A 410 -33.25 11.77 9.63
C ALA A 410 -33.08 11.71 8.12
N SER A 411 -34.20 11.54 7.42
CA SER A 411 -34.21 11.69 5.96
C SER A 411 -34.36 13.14 5.55
N ILE A 412 -33.68 13.52 4.47
CA ILE A 412 -33.68 14.90 3.94
C ILE A 412 -35.08 15.33 3.50
N GLN A 413 -35.87 14.41 2.96
CA GLN A 413 -37.26 14.66 2.60
C GLN A 413 -38.10 15.00 3.83
N THR A 414 -37.89 14.28 4.94
CA THR A 414 -38.65 14.49 6.17
C THR A 414 -38.31 15.84 6.81
N LEU A 415 -37.05 16.26 6.80
CA LEU A 415 -36.65 17.57 7.33
C LEU A 415 -37.13 18.73 6.47
N ASN A 416 -37.12 18.58 5.13
CA ASN A 416 -37.61 19.61 4.22
C ASN A 416 -39.14 19.72 4.20
N TYR A 417 -39.87 18.64 4.49
CA TYR A 417 -41.32 18.67 4.53
C TYR A 417 -41.80 19.69 5.56
N ASN A 418 -42.58 20.67 5.11
CA ASN A 418 -43.03 21.83 5.90
C ASN A 418 -41.90 22.57 6.65
N ASN A 419 -40.68 22.56 6.11
CA ASN A 419 -39.49 23.15 6.73
C ASN A 419 -39.28 22.71 8.18
N LYS A 420 -39.52 21.44 8.51
CA LYS A 420 -39.32 20.86 9.85
C LYS A 420 -37.91 21.08 10.42
N PHE A 421 -36.91 21.34 9.59
CA PHE A 421 -35.57 21.74 10.05
C PHE A 421 -35.59 23.04 10.89
N LEU A 422 -36.57 23.93 10.70
CA LEU A 422 -36.77 25.16 11.50
C LEU A 422 -37.27 24.89 12.93
N LEU A 423 -37.57 23.63 13.28
CA LEU A 423 -37.87 23.25 14.66
C LEU A 423 -36.63 23.29 15.57
N PHE A 424 -35.44 23.37 14.97
CA PHE A 424 -34.16 23.43 15.66
C PHE A 424 -33.50 24.77 15.36
N GLU A 425 -32.75 25.31 16.31
CA GLU A 425 -31.90 26.48 16.08
C GLU A 425 -30.73 26.16 15.12
N GLU A 426 -30.17 27.17 14.48
CA GLU A 426 -29.07 27.03 13.50
C GLU A 426 -27.85 26.30 14.05
N ASN A 427 -27.53 26.50 15.34
CA ASN A 427 -26.42 25.89 16.07
C ASN A 427 -26.86 24.71 16.95
N TYR A 428 -28.06 24.17 16.76
CA TYR A 428 -28.59 23.11 17.61
C TYR A 428 -27.74 21.83 17.54
N PHE A 429 -27.25 21.45 16.36
CA PHE A 429 -26.43 20.23 16.19
C PHE A 429 -24.94 20.56 16.16
N ASP A 430 -24.15 19.91 17.01
CA ASP A 430 -22.70 20.08 17.06
C ASP A 430 -21.98 19.30 15.94
N TYR A 431 -22.54 18.14 15.57
CA TYR A 431 -21.95 17.24 14.59
C TYR A 431 -23.00 16.78 13.58
N ILE A 432 -22.79 17.08 12.30
CA ILE A 432 -23.65 16.65 11.20
C ILE A 432 -22.89 15.72 10.25
N ILE A 433 -23.47 14.57 9.93
CA ILE A 433 -23.00 13.67 8.87
C ILE A 433 -23.96 13.73 7.70
N LEU A 434 -23.40 13.89 6.50
CA LEU A 434 -24.12 13.85 5.24
C LEU A 434 -23.68 12.63 4.43
N ASP A 435 -24.54 11.61 4.36
CA ASP A 435 -24.30 10.44 3.52
C ASP A 435 -24.81 10.65 2.08
N GLU A 436 -24.11 10.03 1.13
CA GLU A 436 -24.24 10.28 -0.31
C GLU A 436 -24.29 11.77 -0.66
N ALA A 437 -23.28 12.48 -0.15
CA ALA A 437 -23.20 13.93 -0.21
C ALA A 437 -23.34 14.47 -1.65
N HIS A 438 -22.97 13.72 -2.71
CA HIS A 438 -23.08 14.16 -4.11
C HIS A 438 -24.50 14.53 -4.59
N HIS A 439 -25.54 14.09 -3.88
CA HIS A 439 -26.91 14.58 -4.10
C HIS A 439 -27.17 15.98 -3.50
N GLY A 440 -26.22 16.47 -2.69
CA GLY A 440 -26.16 17.67 -1.87
C GLY A 440 -26.28 19.02 -2.57
N ALA A 441 -26.27 19.01 -3.90
CA ALA A 441 -26.44 20.20 -4.74
C ALA A 441 -27.86 20.32 -5.33
N ALA A 442 -28.80 19.45 -4.93
CA ALA A 442 -30.21 19.67 -5.20
C ALA A 442 -30.76 20.76 -4.26
N PHE A 443 -31.68 21.60 -4.74
CA PHE A 443 -32.36 22.66 -3.97
C PHE A 443 -32.86 22.23 -2.57
N SER A 444 -33.09 20.93 -2.36
CA SER A 444 -33.47 20.33 -1.08
C SER A 444 -32.35 20.27 -0.03
N TYR A 445 -31.07 20.16 -0.41
CA TYR A 445 -29.97 20.15 0.55
C TYR A 445 -29.48 21.54 0.90
N ASP A 446 -29.43 22.45 -0.09
CA ASP A 446 -29.03 23.85 0.11
C ASP A 446 -29.77 24.46 1.30
N LYS A 447 -31.09 24.23 1.42
CA LYS A 447 -31.89 24.74 2.54
C LYS A 447 -31.39 24.28 3.91
N ILE A 448 -31.01 23.01 4.05
CA ILE A 448 -30.58 22.42 5.32
C ILE A 448 -29.13 22.81 5.61
N LEU A 449 -28.25 22.73 4.61
CA LEU A 449 -26.81 23.00 4.77
C LEU A 449 -26.48 24.49 4.91
N LEU A 450 -27.31 25.38 4.36
CA LEU A 450 -27.17 26.82 4.57
C LEU A 450 -27.78 27.27 5.91
N TYR A 451 -28.75 26.53 6.45
CA TYR A 451 -29.39 26.86 7.72
C TYR A 451 -28.55 26.42 8.93
N PHE A 452 -28.09 25.17 8.96
CA PHE A 452 -27.34 24.66 10.10
C PHE A 452 -25.86 25.08 10.07
N SER A 453 -25.34 25.48 11.23
CA SER A 453 -23.94 25.84 11.44
C SER A 453 -23.29 24.96 12.52
N PRO A 454 -23.03 23.67 12.22
CA PRO A 454 -22.45 22.74 13.19
C PRO A 454 -20.96 22.99 13.43
N GLN A 455 -20.45 22.54 14.58
CA GLN A 455 -19.01 22.55 14.83
C GLN A 455 -18.26 21.64 13.85
N ILE A 456 -18.84 20.47 13.50
CA ILE A 456 -18.27 19.54 12.53
C ILE A 456 -19.33 19.16 11.49
N LEU A 457 -18.97 19.29 10.21
CA LEU A 457 -19.75 18.81 9.07
C LEU A 457 -18.92 17.77 8.31
N LEU A 458 -19.39 16.53 8.28
CA LEU A 458 -18.72 15.43 7.58
C LEU A 458 -19.56 14.94 6.41
N GLY A 459 -19.07 15.10 5.19
CA GLY A 459 -19.67 14.55 3.98
C GLY A 459 -19.05 13.20 3.63
N LEU A 460 -19.88 12.25 3.23
CA LEU A 460 -19.48 10.93 2.73
C LEU A 460 -20.04 10.78 1.32
N THR A 461 -19.18 10.48 0.35
CA THR A 461 -19.63 10.24 -1.04
C THR A 461 -18.76 9.19 -1.70
N ALA A 462 -19.28 8.51 -2.72
CA ALA A 462 -18.42 7.74 -3.64
C ALA A 462 -17.77 8.62 -4.71
N THR A 463 -18.36 9.78 -4.99
CA THR A 463 -18.08 10.58 -6.18
C THR A 463 -18.26 12.06 -5.89
N PRO A 464 -17.19 12.88 -5.85
CA PRO A 464 -17.32 14.32 -5.61
C PRO A 464 -17.70 15.07 -6.91
N GLU A 465 -17.26 14.58 -8.06
CA GLU A 465 -17.43 15.22 -9.37
C GLU A 465 -18.83 14.92 -9.93
N ARG A 466 -19.64 15.97 -10.16
CA ARG A 466 -20.93 15.86 -10.86
C ARG A 466 -20.78 16.14 -12.34
N THR A 467 -21.66 15.52 -13.11
CA THR A 467 -21.87 15.80 -14.54
C THR A 467 -22.34 17.23 -14.83
N ASP A 468 -22.96 17.88 -13.86
CA ASP A 468 -23.68 19.14 -14.08
C ASP A 468 -22.83 20.37 -13.69
N ASN A 469 -21.53 20.18 -13.40
CA ASN A 469 -20.58 21.21 -12.94
C ASN A 469 -20.98 21.95 -11.64
N ILE A 470 -22.05 21.57 -10.95
CA ILE A 470 -22.39 22.13 -9.65
C ILE A 470 -21.53 21.44 -8.58
N ASP A 471 -20.60 22.21 -8.02
CA ASP A 471 -19.61 21.69 -7.11
C ASP A 471 -20.15 21.57 -5.68
N ILE A 472 -20.14 20.35 -5.15
CA ILE A 472 -20.44 20.09 -3.74
C ILE A 472 -19.33 20.61 -2.83
N LEU A 473 -18.12 20.74 -3.34
CA LEU A 473 -16.95 21.15 -2.58
C LEU A 473 -17.15 22.54 -1.94
N LYS A 474 -18.06 23.37 -2.48
CA LYS A 474 -18.48 24.66 -1.88
C LYS A 474 -18.91 24.54 -0.41
N TYR A 475 -19.47 23.40 0.01
CA TYR A 475 -19.87 23.15 1.41
C TYR A 475 -18.74 22.64 2.29
N PHE A 476 -17.64 22.20 1.69
CA PHE A 476 -16.52 21.50 2.32
C PHE A 476 -15.19 22.23 2.07
N ASN A 477 -15.23 23.57 2.01
CA ASN A 477 -14.06 24.43 1.81
C ASN A 477 -13.27 24.12 0.52
N ASP A 478 -13.98 23.78 -0.55
CA ASP A 478 -13.44 23.46 -1.88
C ASP A 478 -12.39 22.33 -1.87
N ARG A 479 -12.47 21.42 -0.88
CA ARG A 479 -11.44 20.41 -0.62
C ARG A 479 -12.00 19.03 -0.30
N ILE A 480 -11.38 18.02 -0.91
CA ILE A 480 -11.58 16.61 -0.54
C ILE A 480 -10.56 16.25 0.54
N SER A 481 -11.04 15.82 1.71
CA SER A 481 -10.19 15.50 2.86
C SER A 481 -9.50 14.13 2.70
N TYR A 482 -10.18 13.16 2.08
CA TYR A 482 -9.59 11.85 1.79
C TYR A 482 -10.31 11.14 0.64
N GLU A 483 -9.57 10.31 -0.10
CA GLU A 483 -10.08 9.52 -1.23
C GLU A 483 -9.60 8.06 -1.18
N ILE A 484 -10.51 7.08 -1.02
CA ILE A 484 -10.22 5.65 -1.28
C ILE A 484 -10.60 5.32 -2.72
N ARG A 485 -9.58 5.01 -3.53
CA ARG A 485 -9.74 4.57 -4.92
C ARG A 485 -9.94 3.05 -5.02
N LEU A 486 -10.40 2.61 -6.19
CA LEU A 486 -10.75 1.21 -6.46
C LEU A 486 -9.59 0.23 -6.21
N HIS A 487 -8.42 0.51 -6.78
CA HIS A 487 -7.20 -0.29 -6.63
C HIS A 487 -6.91 -0.64 -5.16
N GLU A 488 -6.89 0.39 -4.30
CA GLU A 488 -6.60 0.22 -2.88
C GLU A 488 -7.70 -0.52 -2.13
N ALA A 489 -8.96 -0.40 -2.56
CA ALA A 489 -10.06 -1.14 -1.96
C ALA A 489 -10.02 -2.65 -2.30
N ILE A 490 -9.56 -3.02 -3.50
CA ILE A 490 -9.39 -4.43 -3.90
C ILE A 490 -8.20 -5.05 -3.19
N ASP A 491 -7.03 -4.39 -3.17
CA ASP A 491 -5.84 -4.90 -2.45
C ASP A 491 -6.11 -5.17 -0.97
N ARG A 492 -7.03 -4.41 -0.38
CA ARG A 492 -7.46 -4.55 1.01
C ARG A 492 -8.59 -5.57 1.21
N ASN A 493 -8.95 -6.33 0.18
CA ASN A 493 -10.05 -7.30 0.17
C ASN A 493 -11.38 -6.69 0.67
N LEU A 494 -11.61 -5.40 0.40
CA LEU A 494 -12.89 -4.73 0.66
C LEU A 494 -13.86 -4.92 -0.50
N LEU A 495 -13.32 -5.26 -1.68
CA LEU A 495 -14.04 -5.49 -2.92
C LEU A 495 -13.54 -6.79 -3.57
N CYS A 496 -14.44 -7.42 -4.32
CA CYS A 496 -14.15 -8.55 -5.19
C CYS A 496 -13.13 -8.13 -6.27
N PRO A 497 -12.14 -8.97 -6.60
CA PRO A 497 -11.30 -8.78 -7.78
C PRO A 497 -12.12 -8.75 -9.07
N PHE A 498 -11.55 -8.25 -10.16
CA PHE A 498 -12.21 -8.23 -11.46
C PHE A 498 -11.29 -8.71 -12.60
N HIS A 499 -11.90 -9.32 -13.62
CA HIS A 499 -11.30 -9.58 -14.90
C HIS A 499 -11.94 -8.65 -15.94
N TYR A 500 -11.15 -7.71 -16.45
CA TYR A 500 -11.60 -6.72 -17.42
C TYR A 500 -11.08 -7.06 -18.81
N PHE A 501 -11.98 -7.19 -19.75
CA PHE A 501 -11.70 -7.47 -21.15
C PHE A 501 -12.11 -6.28 -22.01
N GLY A 502 -11.11 -5.54 -22.51
CA GLY A 502 -11.30 -4.49 -23.50
C GLY A 502 -11.37 -5.11 -24.89
N ILE A 503 -12.59 -5.30 -25.37
CA ILE A 503 -12.92 -5.94 -26.64
C ILE A 503 -12.93 -4.89 -27.74
N THR A 504 -12.44 -5.24 -28.92
CA THR A 504 -12.49 -4.35 -30.08
C THR A 504 -13.94 -4.20 -30.53
N ASP A 505 -14.48 -2.99 -30.45
CA ASP A 505 -15.79 -2.68 -31.03
C ASP A 505 -15.62 -2.42 -32.54
N SER A 506 -16.56 -2.91 -33.35
CA SER A 506 -16.59 -2.67 -34.81
C SER A 506 -17.00 -1.24 -35.16
N VAL A 507 -17.57 -0.52 -34.19
CA VAL A 507 -18.05 0.85 -34.35
C VAL A 507 -16.94 1.86 -34.05
N SER A 508 -16.76 2.85 -34.94
CA SER A 508 -15.94 4.04 -34.69
C SER A 508 -16.79 5.19 -34.16
N LEU A 509 -16.23 5.94 -33.19
CA LEU A 509 -16.83 7.12 -32.55
C LEU A 509 -16.04 8.40 -32.80
N ASP A 510 -15.01 8.34 -33.64
CA ASP A 510 -14.14 9.49 -33.98
C ASP A 510 -14.90 10.66 -34.62
N THR A 511 -15.96 10.35 -35.36
CA THR A 511 -16.81 11.29 -36.11
C THR A 511 -18.07 11.75 -35.35
N VAL A 512 -18.37 11.14 -34.20
CA VAL A 512 -19.55 11.51 -33.38
C VAL A 512 -19.33 12.87 -32.76
N THR A 513 -20.37 13.71 -32.77
CA THR A 513 -20.31 15.07 -32.23
C THR A 513 -19.93 15.07 -30.75
N TRP A 514 -18.86 15.82 -30.42
CA TRP A 514 -18.39 16.02 -29.04
C TRP A 514 -18.69 17.44 -28.58
N SER A 515 -19.60 17.59 -27.62
CA SER A 515 -20.02 18.89 -27.11
C SER A 515 -19.99 18.90 -25.57
N ARG A 516 -19.51 20.01 -24.99
CA ARG A 516 -19.45 20.20 -23.52
C ARG A 516 -18.79 19.04 -22.74
N GLY A 517 -17.81 18.36 -23.35
CA GLY A 517 -17.08 17.26 -22.72
C GLY A 517 -17.76 15.89 -22.78
N ARG A 518 -18.76 15.69 -23.63
CA ARG A 518 -19.45 14.40 -23.84
C ARG A 518 -19.82 14.17 -25.29
N TYR A 519 -20.15 12.93 -25.62
CA TYR A 519 -20.79 12.60 -26.90
C TYR A 519 -22.26 13.01 -26.91
N GLU A 520 -22.76 13.38 -28.10
CA GLU A 520 -24.17 13.62 -28.32
C GLU A 520 -24.97 12.29 -28.23
N THR A 521 -25.87 12.19 -27.24
CA THR A 521 -26.56 10.93 -26.92
C THR A 521 -27.48 10.42 -28.03
N SER A 522 -28.08 11.32 -28.82
CA SER A 522 -28.97 10.97 -29.93
C SER A 522 -28.21 10.30 -31.08
N GLU A 523 -27.04 10.82 -31.47
CA GLU A 523 -26.17 10.23 -32.48
C GLU A 523 -25.69 8.84 -32.05
N LEU A 524 -25.24 8.70 -30.80
CA LEU A 524 -24.86 7.39 -30.24
C LEU A 524 -26.03 6.40 -30.22
N SER A 525 -27.23 6.85 -29.87
CA SER A 525 -28.43 6.01 -29.87
C SER A 525 -28.75 5.48 -31.26
N ASN A 526 -28.69 6.33 -32.28
CA ASN A 526 -28.95 5.95 -33.68
C ASN A 526 -27.92 4.96 -34.21
N LEU A 527 -26.67 5.11 -33.79
CA LEU A 527 -25.57 4.28 -34.26
C LEU A 527 -25.59 2.86 -33.61
N TYR A 528 -26.06 2.75 -32.37
CA TYR A 528 -26.10 1.48 -31.63
C TYR A 528 -27.43 0.73 -31.73
N THR A 529 -28.56 1.44 -31.87
CA THR A 529 -29.90 0.80 -31.89
C THR A 529 -30.16 0.15 -33.25
N GLY A 530 -30.60 -1.11 -33.25
CA GLY A 530 -30.88 -1.84 -34.50
C GLY A 530 -29.62 -2.37 -35.21
N ASN A 531 -28.46 -2.29 -34.56
CA ASN A 531 -27.21 -2.83 -35.09
C ASN A 531 -27.02 -4.30 -34.68
N ASP A 532 -27.71 -5.19 -35.40
CA ASP A 532 -27.68 -6.64 -35.14
C ASP A 532 -26.25 -7.23 -35.23
N MET A 533 -25.37 -6.66 -36.07
CA MET A 533 -23.98 -7.10 -36.20
C MET A 533 -23.18 -6.84 -34.92
N ARG A 534 -23.36 -5.67 -34.30
CA ARG A 534 -22.74 -5.36 -33.00
C ARG A 534 -23.35 -6.19 -31.88
N ALA A 535 -24.67 -6.41 -31.88
CA ALA A 535 -25.33 -7.25 -30.89
C ALA A 535 -24.84 -8.71 -30.96
N ASP A 536 -24.65 -9.25 -32.15
CA ASP A 536 -24.04 -10.57 -32.39
C ASP A 536 -22.60 -10.64 -31.89
N LEU A 537 -21.79 -9.59 -32.14
CA LEU A 537 -20.44 -9.48 -31.57
C LEU A 537 -20.48 -9.54 -30.03
N ILE A 538 -21.43 -8.85 -29.40
CA ILE A 538 -21.57 -8.83 -27.93
C ILE A 538 -21.87 -10.24 -27.40
N VAL A 539 -22.83 -10.96 -28.02
CA VAL A 539 -23.20 -12.33 -27.61
C VAL A 539 -22.04 -13.31 -27.83
N ARG A 540 -21.33 -13.24 -28.97
CA ARG A 540 -20.16 -14.10 -29.23
C ARG A 540 -19.02 -13.88 -28.23
N GLN A 541 -18.79 -12.64 -27.84
CA GLN A 541 -17.74 -12.33 -26.87
C GLN A 541 -18.15 -12.73 -25.45
N LEU A 542 -19.45 -12.65 -25.14
CA LEU A 542 -19.99 -13.18 -23.90
C LEU A 542 -19.70 -14.69 -23.77
N ASP A 543 -20.00 -15.47 -24.80
CA ASP A 543 -19.75 -16.91 -24.86
C ASP A 543 -18.26 -17.27 -24.78
N LYS A 544 -17.39 -16.43 -25.35
CA LYS A 544 -15.94 -16.64 -25.32
C LYS A 544 -15.33 -16.48 -23.91
N TYR A 545 -15.81 -15.52 -23.11
CA TYR A 545 -15.18 -15.16 -21.83
C TYR A 545 -15.91 -15.71 -20.60
N ILE A 546 -17.13 -16.22 -20.76
CA ILE A 546 -17.92 -16.80 -19.68
C ILE A 546 -18.03 -18.31 -19.88
N ASN A 547 -17.82 -19.09 -18.81
CA ASN A 547 -17.87 -20.56 -18.87
C ASN A 547 -19.30 -21.11 -19.01
N ASP A 548 -20.25 -20.58 -18.22
CA ASP A 548 -21.65 -21.00 -18.25
C ASP A 548 -22.58 -19.78 -18.13
N ILE A 549 -23.43 -19.60 -19.14
CA ILE A 549 -24.44 -18.54 -19.17
C ILE A 549 -25.48 -18.68 -18.04
N ASN A 550 -25.66 -19.89 -17.49
CA ASN A 550 -26.61 -20.15 -16.43
C ASN A 550 -26.18 -19.60 -15.07
N GLU A 551 -24.87 -19.46 -14.84
CA GLU A 551 -24.33 -18.88 -13.61
C GLU A 551 -24.31 -17.34 -13.66
N VAL A 552 -24.61 -16.75 -14.82
CA VAL A 552 -24.51 -15.30 -15.02
C VAL A 552 -25.60 -14.55 -14.27
N LYS A 553 -25.16 -13.56 -13.50
CA LYS A 553 -25.97 -12.51 -12.87
C LYS A 553 -25.41 -11.17 -13.33
N GLY A 554 -25.88 -10.73 -14.50
CA GLY A 554 -25.28 -9.66 -15.29
C GLY A 554 -26.05 -8.35 -15.33
N ILE A 555 -25.33 -7.23 -15.51
CA ILE A 555 -25.92 -5.92 -15.81
C ILE A 555 -25.25 -5.34 -17.06
N GLY A 556 -26.07 -4.83 -17.99
CA GLY A 556 -25.60 -4.12 -19.18
C GLY A 556 -25.95 -2.63 -19.15
N PHE A 557 -24.94 -1.78 -19.37
CA PHE A 557 -25.09 -0.32 -19.41
C PHE A 557 -25.21 0.18 -20.85
N CYS A 558 -26.39 0.68 -21.20
CA CYS A 558 -26.73 1.15 -22.54
C CYS A 558 -26.73 2.69 -22.64
N VAL A 559 -26.62 3.20 -23.87
CA VAL A 559 -26.61 4.66 -24.15
C VAL A 559 -27.97 5.30 -23.90
N SER A 560 -29.06 4.66 -24.35
CA SER A 560 -30.41 5.22 -24.35
C SER A 560 -31.45 4.14 -24.02
N GLN A 561 -32.68 4.55 -23.72
CA GLN A 561 -33.76 3.62 -23.39
C GLN A 561 -34.07 2.69 -24.57
N ASP A 562 -33.99 3.22 -25.79
CA ASP A 562 -34.21 2.44 -27.01
C ASP A 562 -33.11 1.41 -27.23
N HIS A 563 -31.85 1.76 -26.96
CA HIS A 563 -30.75 0.81 -26.98
C HIS A 563 -30.92 -0.28 -25.91
N ALA A 564 -31.35 0.06 -24.68
CA ALA A 564 -31.60 -0.94 -23.64
C ALA A 564 -32.73 -1.91 -24.01
N LYS A 565 -33.82 -1.41 -24.61
CA LYS A 565 -34.91 -2.23 -25.14
C LYS A 565 -34.43 -3.14 -26.27
N PHE A 566 -33.64 -2.61 -27.20
CA PHE A 566 -33.04 -3.38 -28.30
C PHE A 566 -32.16 -4.53 -27.79
N MET A 567 -31.25 -4.26 -26.83
CA MET A 567 -30.39 -5.30 -26.26
C MET A 567 -31.17 -6.36 -25.51
N SER A 568 -32.19 -5.97 -24.73
CA SER A 568 -33.08 -6.92 -24.06
C SER A 568 -33.85 -7.78 -25.07
N TYR A 569 -34.36 -7.19 -26.14
CA TYR A 569 -35.03 -7.93 -27.21
C TYR A 569 -34.08 -8.93 -27.88
N TYR A 570 -32.87 -8.49 -28.24
CA TYR A 570 -31.89 -9.31 -28.93
C TYR A 570 -31.37 -10.48 -28.06
N PHE A 571 -31.09 -10.24 -26.78
CA PHE A 571 -30.66 -11.28 -25.86
C PHE A 571 -31.74 -12.35 -25.67
N ASN A 572 -33.02 -11.96 -25.53
CA ASN A 572 -34.12 -12.92 -25.46
C ASN A 572 -34.28 -13.70 -26.78
N LYS A 573 -34.06 -13.07 -27.94
CA LYS A 573 -34.03 -13.76 -29.25
C LYS A 573 -32.92 -14.82 -29.32
N CYS A 574 -31.81 -14.61 -28.62
CA CYS A 574 -30.71 -15.57 -28.47
C CYS A 574 -30.90 -16.55 -27.29
N ASN A 575 -32.10 -16.66 -26.72
CA ASN A 575 -32.41 -17.51 -25.54
C ASN A 575 -31.62 -17.15 -24.26
N ILE A 576 -31.25 -15.89 -24.08
CA ILE A 576 -30.64 -15.37 -22.85
C ILE A 576 -31.69 -14.52 -22.11
N PRO A 577 -32.29 -15.04 -21.02
CA PRO A 577 -33.33 -14.33 -20.27
C PRO A 577 -32.87 -12.96 -19.79
N SER A 578 -33.50 -11.90 -20.28
CA SER A 578 -33.12 -10.53 -19.98
C SER A 578 -34.30 -9.57 -19.91
N ILE A 579 -34.14 -8.47 -19.18
CA ILE A 579 -35.16 -7.43 -19.05
C ILE A 579 -34.52 -6.04 -19.14
N ASN A 580 -35.23 -5.06 -19.72
CA ASN A 580 -34.87 -3.65 -19.64
C ASN A 580 -35.52 -2.98 -18.42
N ILE A 581 -34.78 -2.14 -17.70
CA ILE A 581 -35.32 -1.30 -16.63
C ILE A 581 -34.98 0.16 -16.92
N ASP A 582 -36.01 0.99 -16.98
CA ASP A 582 -35.92 2.43 -17.26
C ASP A 582 -36.72 3.27 -16.25
N SER A 583 -36.73 4.59 -16.46
CA SER A 583 -37.21 5.55 -15.47
C SER A 583 -38.72 5.45 -15.30
N SER A 584 -39.40 4.90 -16.31
CA SER A 584 -40.84 4.65 -16.33
C SER A 584 -41.25 3.32 -15.66
N SER A 585 -40.30 2.40 -15.39
CA SER A 585 -40.60 1.12 -14.75
C SER A 585 -41.08 1.28 -13.29
N SER A 586 -42.12 0.52 -12.89
CA SER A 586 -42.72 0.62 -11.56
C SER A 586 -41.80 0.11 -10.43
N LYS A 587 -42.06 0.51 -9.18
CA LYS A 587 -41.29 0.03 -8.01
C LYS A 587 -41.35 -1.50 -7.86
N GLU A 588 -42.50 -2.09 -8.14
CA GLU A 588 -42.70 -3.55 -8.09
C GLU A 588 -41.92 -4.27 -9.18
N GLN A 589 -41.93 -3.76 -10.41
CA GLN A 589 -41.12 -4.30 -11.51
C GLN A 589 -39.62 -4.27 -11.17
N ARG A 590 -39.14 -3.15 -10.60
CA ARG A 590 -37.74 -3.02 -10.16
C ARG A 590 -37.38 -4.00 -9.05
N LYS A 591 -38.28 -4.24 -8.09
CA LYS A 591 -38.05 -5.22 -7.01
C LYS A 591 -38.03 -6.65 -7.57
N SER A 592 -39.03 -7.00 -8.37
CA SER A 592 -39.15 -8.30 -9.02
C SER A 592 -37.94 -8.65 -9.89
N ALA A 593 -37.45 -7.69 -10.68
CA ALA A 593 -36.27 -7.91 -11.53
C ALA A 593 -35.00 -8.24 -10.71
N LYS A 594 -34.83 -7.61 -9.53
CA LYS A 594 -33.71 -7.91 -8.63
C LYS A 594 -33.81 -9.31 -8.05
N ASP A 595 -35.00 -9.69 -7.59
CA ASP A 595 -35.22 -11.00 -6.98
C ASP A 595 -35.02 -12.12 -8.01
N LYS A 596 -35.52 -11.92 -9.25
CA LYS A 596 -35.32 -12.84 -10.38
C LYS A 596 -33.86 -12.95 -10.84
N LEU A 597 -33.09 -11.87 -10.77
CA LEU A 597 -31.64 -11.92 -11.05
C LEU A 597 -30.88 -12.68 -9.94
N LYS A 598 -31.33 -12.57 -8.67
CA LYS A 598 -30.73 -13.29 -7.54
C LYS A 598 -31.02 -14.80 -7.61
N SER A 599 -32.27 -15.18 -7.92
CA SER A 599 -32.68 -16.59 -8.09
C SER A 599 -32.07 -17.25 -9.33
N GLY A 600 -31.69 -16.46 -10.34
CA GLY A 600 -31.13 -16.94 -11.60
C GLY A 600 -32.16 -17.13 -12.72
N ASP A 601 -33.42 -16.73 -12.50
CA ASP A 601 -34.48 -16.73 -13.52
C ASP A 601 -34.20 -15.72 -14.65
N LEU A 602 -33.50 -14.63 -14.31
CA LEU A 602 -32.95 -13.67 -15.27
C LEU A 602 -31.43 -13.73 -15.26
N LYS A 603 -30.81 -13.60 -16.43
CA LYS A 603 -29.35 -13.54 -16.58
C LYS A 603 -28.85 -12.11 -16.71
N PHE A 604 -29.60 -11.25 -17.39
CA PHE A 604 -29.20 -9.84 -17.61
C PHE A 604 -30.31 -8.83 -17.31
N ILE A 605 -29.90 -7.69 -16.74
CA ILE A 605 -30.72 -6.48 -16.72
C ILE A 605 -30.01 -5.37 -17.51
N PHE A 606 -30.68 -4.84 -18.53
CA PHE A 606 -30.20 -3.70 -19.31
C PHE A 606 -30.78 -2.39 -18.78
N VAL A 607 -29.91 -1.40 -18.56
CA VAL A 607 -30.28 -0.15 -17.90
C VAL A 607 -29.65 1.08 -18.52
N VAL A 608 -30.33 2.20 -18.28
CA VAL A 608 -29.87 3.56 -18.56
C VAL A 608 -29.97 4.34 -17.26
N ASP A 609 -28.82 4.62 -16.65
CA ASP A 609 -28.58 5.49 -15.50
C ASP A 609 -29.30 5.19 -14.16
N ILE A 610 -30.33 4.34 -14.11
CA ILE A 610 -31.14 4.10 -12.90
C ILE A 610 -30.45 3.21 -11.87
N TYR A 611 -29.58 2.33 -12.33
CA TYR A 611 -28.76 1.50 -11.45
C TYR A 611 -27.36 2.10 -11.23
N ASN A 612 -27.14 3.35 -11.65
CA ASN A 612 -25.93 4.07 -11.25
C ASN A 612 -25.89 4.21 -9.72
N GLU A 613 -27.04 4.43 -9.03
CA GLU A 613 -27.09 4.69 -7.58
C GLU A 613 -28.17 3.88 -6.82
N GLY A 614 -27.75 3.19 -5.75
CA GLY A 614 -28.64 2.59 -4.74
C GLY A 614 -29.37 1.30 -5.15
N VAL A 615 -28.77 0.47 -6.01
CA VAL A 615 -29.16 -0.94 -6.16
C VAL A 615 -28.14 -1.84 -5.47
N ASP A 616 -28.63 -2.63 -4.51
CA ASP A 616 -27.83 -3.56 -3.71
C ASP A 616 -28.08 -5.00 -4.16
N ILE A 617 -27.26 -5.47 -5.09
CA ILE A 617 -27.22 -6.87 -5.52
C ILE A 617 -25.76 -7.33 -5.48
N PRO A 618 -25.25 -7.78 -4.31
CA PRO A 618 -23.87 -8.23 -4.18
C PRO A 618 -23.52 -9.41 -5.12
N ALA A 619 -24.53 -10.20 -5.50
CA ALA A 619 -24.40 -11.38 -6.34
C ALA A 619 -24.06 -11.10 -7.83
N ILE A 620 -24.01 -9.84 -8.27
CA ILE A 620 -23.65 -9.51 -9.67
C ILE A 620 -22.22 -10.00 -9.95
N ASN A 621 -22.06 -10.85 -10.97
CA ASN A 621 -20.77 -11.42 -11.37
C ASN A 621 -20.35 -11.03 -12.79
N THR A 622 -21.20 -10.36 -13.57
CA THR A 622 -20.88 -9.90 -14.93
C THR A 622 -21.36 -8.47 -15.18
N VAL A 623 -20.52 -7.63 -15.80
CA VAL A 623 -20.87 -6.26 -16.21
C VAL A 623 -20.51 -6.05 -17.68
N LEU A 624 -21.47 -5.53 -18.45
CA LEU A 624 -21.28 -5.15 -19.85
C LEU A 624 -21.30 -3.62 -20.00
N PHE A 625 -20.19 -3.04 -20.45
CA PHE A 625 -20.14 -1.64 -20.87
C PHE A 625 -20.40 -1.57 -22.37
N LEU A 626 -21.64 -1.22 -22.74
CA LEU A 626 -22.09 -1.13 -24.14
C LEU A 626 -22.13 0.31 -24.66
N ARG A 627 -21.62 1.26 -23.88
CA ARG A 627 -21.56 2.69 -24.18
C ARG A 627 -20.17 3.28 -23.89
N PRO A 628 -19.73 4.31 -24.64
CA PRO A 628 -18.65 5.15 -24.18
C PRO A 628 -19.09 5.81 -22.87
N THR A 629 -18.33 5.60 -21.81
CA THR A 629 -18.61 6.24 -20.52
C THR A 629 -17.73 7.47 -20.43
N ASP A 630 -18.31 8.64 -20.71
CA ASP A 630 -17.57 9.91 -20.82
C ASP A 630 -16.98 10.40 -19.50
N SER A 631 -17.47 9.85 -18.39
CA SER A 631 -17.03 10.22 -17.05
C SER A 631 -16.44 9.00 -16.33
N ALA A 632 -15.19 9.12 -15.88
CA ALA A 632 -14.55 8.11 -15.01
C ALA A 632 -15.38 7.86 -13.73
N THR A 633 -16.09 8.88 -13.25
CA THR A 633 -16.98 8.83 -12.10
C THR A 633 -18.14 7.85 -12.31
N ILE A 634 -18.87 8.00 -13.42
CA ILE A 634 -19.98 7.10 -13.77
C ILE A 634 -19.45 5.68 -13.98
N PHE A 635 -18.31 5.54 -14.66
CA PHE A 635 -17.67 4.26 -14.90
C PHE A 635 -17.37 3.51 -13.60
N ILE A 636 -16.78 4.19 -12.60
CA ILE A 636 -16.49 3.58 -11.29
C ILE A 636 -17.75 3.28 -10.49
N GLN A 637 -18.79 4.12 -10.55
CA GLN A 637 -20.06 3.81 -9.88
C GLN A 637 -20.68 2.53 -10.44
N GLN A 638 -20.67 2.38 -11.76
CA GLN A 638 -21.20 1.23 -12.49
C GLN A 638 -20.39 -0.04 -12.20
N LEU A 639 -19.06 0.04 -12.32
CA LEU A 639 -18.14 -1.05 -12.00
C LEU A 639 -18.26 -1.47 -10.52
N GLY A 640 -18.35 -0.49 -9.61
CA GLY A 640 -18.49 -0.68 -8.16
C GLY A 640 -19.71 -1.48 -7.70
N ARG A 641 -20.71 -1.67 -8.58
CA ARG A 641 -21.87 -2.54 -8.30
C ARG A 641 -21.47 -4.01 -8.36
N GLY A 642 -20.69 -4.39 -9.38
CA GLY A 642 -20.19 -5.75 -9.54
C GLY A 642 -19.10 -6.13 -8.55
N LEU A 643 -18.39 -5.14 -7.98
CA LEU A 643 -17.23 -5.37 -7.12
C LEU A 643 -17.57 -5.70 -5.66
N ARG A 644 -18.83 -5.79 -5.27
CA ARG A 644 -19.20 -6.18 -3.89
C ARG A 644 -18.85 -7.64 -3.62
N ILE A 645 -18.53 -8.02 -2.39
CA ILE A 645 -18.23 -9.42 -2.05
C ILE A 645 -19.53 -10.22 -1.92
N SER A 646 -19.54 -11.47 -2.39
CA SER A 646 -20.64 -12.44 -2.26
C SER A 646 -20.04 -13.84 -2.10
N GLU A 647 -20.70 -14.76 -1.39
CA GLU A 647 -20.16 -16.11 -1.12
C GLU A 647 -19.90 -16.92 -2.40
N ASP A 648 -20.81 -16.84 -3.37
CA ASP A 648 -20.69 -17.56 -4.66
C ASP A 648 -19.97 -16.76 -5.76
N LYS A 649 -19.14 -15.77 -5.38
CA LYS A 649 -18.47 -14.90 -6.36
C LYS A 649 -17.00 -14.69 -6.02
N ASP A 650 -16.15 -15.35 -6.80
CA ASP A 650 -14.69 -15.18 -6.70
C ASP A 650 -14.19 -13.96 -7.46
N VAL A 651 -14.77 -13.65 -8.62
CA VAL A 651 -14.32 -12.56 -9.50
C VAL A 651 -15.49 -11.91 -10.24
N LEU A 652 -15.37 -10.61 -10.52
CA LEU A 652 -16.26 -9.89 -11.41
C LEU A 652 -15.72 -9.93 -12.85
N THR A 653 -16.50 -10.47 -13.79
CA THR A 653 -16.17 -10.41 -15.21
C THR A 653 -16.72 -9.10 -15.82
N VAL A 654 -15.87 -8.35 -16.51
CA VAL A 654 -16.22 -7.06 -17.11
C VAL A 654 -15.87 -7.10 -18.60
N LEU A 655 -16.87 -6.89 -19.45
CA LEU A 655 -16.70 -6.79 -20.89
C LEU A 655 -16.93 -5.32 -21.30
N ASP A 656 -15.89 -4.68 -21.83
CA ASP A 656 -15.95 -3.29 -22.29
C ASP A 656 -15.66 -3.24 -23.79
N PHE A 657 -16.64 -2.77 -24.56
CA PHE A 657 -16.55 -2.69 -26.02
C PHE A 657 -15.93 -1.36 -26.42
N VAL A 658 -14.66 -1.41 -26.81
CA VAL A 658 -13.79 -0.27 -27.06
C VAL A 658 -13.66 -0.02 -28.56
N GLY A 659 -14.35 1.01 -29.04
CA GLY A 659 -14.21 1.54 -30.40
C GLY A 659 -13.13 2.63 -30.50
N GLN A 660 -12.82 3.05 -31.73
CA GLN A 660 -11.97 4.21 -31.97
C GLN A 660 -12.69 5.47 -31.47
N ALA A 661 -12.17 6.07 -30.40
CA ALA A 661 -12.82 7.20 -29.74
C ALA A 661 -12.38 8.54 -30.36
N ASN A 662 -13.19 9.58 -30.14
CA ASN A 662 -12.81 10.96 -30.38
C ASN A 662 -11.50 11.31 -29.64
N GLY A 663 -10.66 12.17 -30.23
CA GLY A 663 -9.38 12.58 -29.64
C GLY A 663 -9.51 13.27 -28.28
N ASN A 664 -10.69 13.80 -27.94
CA ASN A 664 -10.98 14.44 -26.65
C ASN A 664 -11.44 13.46 -25.56
N TYR A 665 -11.67 12.19 -25.89
CA TYR A 665 -12.10 11.19 -24.90
C TYR A 665 -10.96 10.86 -23.93
N ASP A 666 -11.24 10.87 -22.62
CA ASP A 666 -10.22 10.75 -21.58
C ASP A 666 -9.98 9.30 -21.11
N TYR A 667 -9.29 8.52 -21.94
CA TYR A 667 -8.85 7.17 -21.54
C TYR A 667 -7.90 7.18 -20.35
N ASN A 668 -7.12 8.26 -20.17
CA ASN A 668 -6.18 8.37 -19.07
C ASN A 668 -6.90 8.35 -17.72
N SER A 669 -7.93 9.16 -17.53
CA SER A 669 -8.71 9.18 -16.29
C SER A 669 -9.48 7.88 -16.08
N LYS A 670 -10.09 7.31 -17.13
CA LYS A 670 -10.79 6.02 -17.05
C LYS A 670 -9.85 4.90 -16.57
N ILE A 671 -8.69 4.72 -17.21
CA ILE A 671 -7.74 3.65 -16.82
C ILE A 671 -7.12 3.95 -15.44
N ARG A 672 -6.78 5.21 -15.15
CA ARG A 672 -6.24 5.62 -13.83
C ARG A 672 -7.23 5.33 -12.70
N SER A 673 -8.53 5.41 -12.96
CA SER A 673 -9.56 5.09 -11.98
C SER A 673 -9.56 3.61 -11.57
N ILE A 674 -9.14 2.71 -12.47
CA ILE A 674 -9.04 1.26 -12.25
C ILE A 674 -7.71 0.90 -11.58
N ILE A 675 -6.59 1.29 -12.21
CA ILE A 675 -5.25 0.82 -11.79
C ILE A 675 -4.68 1.61 -10.61
N GLY A 676 -5.29 2.74 -10.24
CA GLY A 676 -4.84 3.55 -9.11
C GLY A 676 -3.52 4.28 -9.34
N LYS A 677 -2.79 4.55 -8.26
CA LYS A 677 -1.54 5.33 -8.30
C LYS A 677 -0.34 4.42 -8.56
N THR A 678 0.04 4.29 -9.83
CA THR A 678 1.26 3.59 -10.25
C THR A 678 2.45 4.56 -10.35
N ALA A 679 3.67 4.04 -10.13
CA ALA A 679 4.93 4.78 -10.33
C ALA A 679 5.26 4.96 -11.83
N HIS A 680 4.73 4.07 -12.67
CA HIS A 680 4.82 4.15 -14.11
C HIS A 680 3.67 4.98 -14.71
N SER A 681 3.85 5.39 -15.96
CA SER A 681 2.77 6.03 -16.70
C SER A 681 1.71 5.02 -17.15
N ILE A 682 0.49 5.50 -17.38
CA ILE A 682 -0.59 4.68 -17.96
C ILE A 682 -0.15 4.03 -19.27
N LYS A 683 0.60 4.75 -20.11
CA LYS A 683 1.12 4.21 -21.36
C LYS A 683 2.00 2.98 -21.14
N ASN A 684 2.95 3.04 -20.19
CA ASN A 684 3.83 1.92 -19.88
C ASN A 684 3.05 0.74 -19.29
N GLU A 685 2.04 1.01 -18.46
CA GLU A 685 1.13 -0.03 -17.95
C GLU A 685 0.39 -0.73 -19.09
N VAL A 686 -0.18 0.01 -20.04
CA VAL A 686 -0.87 -0.56 -21.21
C VAL A 686 0.11 -1.35 -22.08
N GLU A 687 1.31 -0.83 -22.35
CA GLU A 687 2.32 -1.51 -23.19
C GLU A 687 2.78 -2.83 -22.59
N LYS A 688 3.00 -2.88 -21.26
CA LYS A 688 3.45 -4.07 -20.51
C LYS A 688 2.32 -4.96 -19.96
N ASP A 689 1.09 -4.76 -20.43
CA ASP A 689 -0.08 -5.57 -20.04
C ASP A 689 -0.36 -5.54 -18.52
N PHE A 690 -0.27 -4.34 -17.94
CA PHE A 690 -0.68 -3.99 -16.58
C PHE A 690 -0.03 -4.84 -15.46
N PRO A 691 1.32 -4.81 -15.31
CA PRO A 691 2.03 -5.63 -14.33
C PRO A 691 1.78 -5.23 -12.87
N THR A 692 1.17 -4.06 -12.62
CA THR A 692 0.99 -3.48 -11.27
C THR A 692 -0.44 -3.60 -10.72
N LEU A 693 -1.28 -4.48 -11.30
CA LEU A 693 -2.67 -4.65 -10.85
C LEU A 693 -2.78 -5.25 -9.45
N PRO A 694 -3.91 -5.01 -8.75
CA PRO A 694 -4.23 -5.68 -7.49
C PRO A 694 -4.20 -7.21 -7.63
N LYS A 695 -3.91 -7.91 -6.52
CA LYS A 695 -3.90 -9.38 -6.49
C LYS A 695 -5.28 -9.93 -6.93
N GLY A 696 -5.26 -10.86 -7.89
CA GLY A 696 -6.48 -11.48 -8.44
C GLY A 696 -7.21 -10.65 -9.49
N CYS A 697 -6.75 -9.44 -9.82
CA CYS A 697 -7.29 -8.67 -10.94
C CYS A 697 -6.55 -8.99 -12.23
N TYR A 698 -7.26 -8.86 -13.35
CA TYR A 698 -6.72 -9.07 -14.68
C TYR A 698 -7.29 -8.03 -15.64
N ILE A 699 -6.45 -7.46 -16.50
CA ILE A 699 -6.87 -6.60 -17.60
C ILE A 699 -6.27 -7.16 -18.89
N GLN A 700 -7.13 -7.49 -19.84
CA GLN A 700 -6.72 -7.88 -21.19
C GLN A 700 -7.35 -6.94 -22.20
N LEU A 701 -6.53 -6.36 -23.07
CA LEU A 701 -6.98 -5.55 -24.19
C LEU A 701 -6.73 -6.32 -25.48
N GLU A 702 -7.73 -6.44 -26.34
CA GLU A 702 -7.52 -6.94 -27.69
C GLU A 702 -6.62 -5.98 -28.47
N ARG A 703 -5.88 -6.51 -29.47
CA ARG A 703 -4.85 -5.76 -30.20
C ARG A 703 -5.33 -4.38 -30.68
N LYS A 704 -6.50 -4.32 -31.34
CA LYS A 704 -7.03 -3.07 -31.90
C LYS A 704 -7.54 -2.11 -30.81
N ALA A 705 -8.20 -2.62 -29.77
CA ALA A 705 -8.57 -1.82 -28.61
C ALA A 705 -7.33 -1.21 -27.92
N LYS A 706 -6.24 -1.99 -27.77
CA LYS A 706 -4.95 -1.52 -27.24
C LYS A 706 -4.36 -0.40 -28.10
N ASP A 707 -4.39 -0.54 -29.42
CA ASP A 707 -3.92 0.48 -30.37
C ASP A 707 -4.72 1.80 -30.21
N TYR A 708 -6.06 1.74 -30.19
CA TYR A 708 -6.92 2.92 -30.03
C TYR A 708 -6.64 3.69 -28.72
N ILE A 709 -6.45 2.95 -27.63
CA ILE A 709 -6.11 3.53 -26.32
C ILE A 709 -4.73 4.17 -26.36
N LEU A 710 -3.71 3.48 -26.90
CA LEU A 710 -2.33 3.99 -26.97
C LEU A 710 -2.23 5.25 -27.84
N GLU A 711 -2.97 5.31 -28.94
CA GLU A 711 -3.01 6.49 -29.81
C GLU A 711 -3.58 7.71 -29.08
N ASN A 712 -4.69 7.55 -28.36
CA ASN A 712 -5.27 8.61 -27.53
C ASN A 712 -4.30 9.04 -26.40
N LEU A 713 -3.62 8.10 -25.73
CA LEU A 713 -2.66 8.39 -24.65
C LEU A 713 -1.40 9.13 -25.12
N LYS A 714 -0.95 8.96 -26.36
CA LYS A 714 0.21 9.70 -26.92
C LYS A 714 -0.01 11.22 -26.88
N ASN A 715 -1.25 11.69 -26.97
CA ASN A 715 -1.60 13.10 -26.93
C ASN A 715 -1.59 13.72 -25.51
N ILE A 716 -1.38 12.91 -24.46
CA ILE A 716 -1.62 13.29 -23.05
C ILE A 716 -0.34 13.61 -22.25
N TYR A 717 0.86 13.19 -22.68
CA TYR A 717 2.08 13.45 -21.88
C TYR A 717 2.44 14.93 -21.74
N VAL A 718 2.73 15.35 -20.50
CA VAL A 718 3.16 16.71 -20.16
C VAL A 718 4.66 16.83 -20.36
N ASP A 719 5.07 17.14 -21.58
CA ASP A 719 6.41 17.61 -21.89
C ASP A 719 6.52 19.13 -21.69
N LYS A 720 7.73 19.69 -21.84
CA LYS A 720 7.94 21.14 -21.73
C LYS A 720 7.04 21.92 -22.69
N ASN A 721 6.76 21.38 -23.87
CA ASN A 721 5.90 22.02 -24.87
C ASN A 721 4.42 22.02 -24.45
N LYS A 722 3.93 20.94 -23.83
CA LYS A 722 2.59 20.88 -23.25
C LYS A 722 2.47 21.83 -22.07
N LEU A 723 3.45 21.92 -21.17
CA LEU A 723 3.43 22.93 -20.08
C LEU A 723 3.34 24.35 -20.64
N ARG A 724 4.12 24.66 -21.67
CA ARG A 724 4.05 25.94 -22.39
C ARG A 724 2.64 26.18 -22.95
N ARG A 725 2.05 25.18 -23.62
CA ARG A 725 0.67 25.26 -24.15
C ARG A 725 -0.37 25.48 -23.05
N LEU A 726 -0.24 24.78 -21.91
CA LEU A 726 -1.15 24.95 -20.76
C LEU A 726 -1.03 26.37 -20.20
N ILE A 727 0.18 26.87 -20.01
CA ILE A 727 0.44 28.23 -19.54
C ILE A 727 -0.14 29.28 -20.49
N ARG A 728 0.05 29.09 -21.81
CA ARG A 728 -0.54 29.95 -22.84
C ARG A 728 -2.07 29.98 -22.78
N ASN A 729 -2.68 28.81 -22.62
CA ASN A 729 -4.15 28.69 -22.60
C ASN A 729 -4.76 29.12 -21.27
N TYR A 730 -4.01 29.14 -20.17
CA TYR A 730 -4.51 29.42 -18.82
C TYR A 730 -5.27 30.76 -18.74
N LYS A 731 -4.71 31.84 -19.29
CA LYS A 731 -5.37 33.17 -19.32
C LYS A 731 -6.69 33.19 -20.12
N HIS A 732 -6.85 32.28 -21.07
CA HIS A 732 -8.07 32.18 -21.89
C HIS A 732 -9.12 31.25 -21.27
N GLN A 733 -8.71 30.37 -20.36
CA GLN A 733 -9.55 29.34 -19.77
C GLN A 733 -10.06 29.70 -18.37
N THR A 734 -9.36 30.59 -17.67
CA THR A 734 -9.72 31.05 -16.32
C THR A 734 -9.29 32.49 -16.07
N ASN A 735 -10.02 33.17 -15.18
CA ASN A 735 -9.70 34.51 -14.69
C ASN A 735 -8.81 34.49 -13.43
N LEU A 736 -8.45 33.31 -12.92
CA LEU A 736 -7.57 33.18 -11.75
C LEU A 736 -6.14 33.66 -12.09
N PRO A 737 -5.42 34.30 -11.13
CA PRO A 737 -4.03 34.68 -11.35
C PRO A 737 -3.15 33.43 -11.56
N LEU A 738 -2.12 33.56 -12.39
CA LEU A 738 -1.14 32.49 -12.67
C LEU A 738 -0.15 32.37 -11.50
N THR A 739 -0.59 31.71 -10.43
CA THR A 739 0.25 31.31 -9.29
C THR A 739 0.52 29.80 -9.35
N VAL A 740 1.53 29.33 -8.62
CA VAL A 740 1.84 27.90 -8.51
C VAL A 740 0.63 27.10 -8.05
N LEU A 741 -0.07 27.57 -7.01
CA LEU A 741 -1.25 26.92 -6.45
C LEU A 741 -2.37 26.79 -7.50
N ASN A 742 -2.81 27.92 -8.07
CA ASN A 742 -3.94 27.93 -8.98
C ASN A 742 -3.65 27.13 -10.27
N PHE A 743 -2.43 27.23 -10.79
CA PHE A 743 -2.04 26.51 -12.00
C PHE A 743 -2.01 24.99 -11.78
N LEU A 744 -1.47 24.53 -10.65
CA LEU A 744 -1.41 23.11 -10.33
C LEU A 744 -2.79 22.54 -10.01
N GLU A 745 -3.65 23.26 -9.30
CA GLU A 745 -5.01 22.81 -8.99
C GLU A 745 -5.90 22.77 -10.23
N TYR A 746 -5.90 23.84 -11.05
CA TYR A 746 -6.75 23.93 -12.24
C TYR A 746 -6.48 22.81 -13.26
N TYR A 747 -5.20 22.49 -13.51
CA TYR A 747 -4.81 21.40 -14.41
C TYR A 747 -4.59 20.06 -13.71
N GLN A 748 -4.86 19.98 -12.40
CA GLN A 748 -4.63 18.79 -11.55
C GLN A 748 -3.20 18.22 -11.67
N LEU A 749 -2.21 19.10 -11.86
CA LEU A 749 -0.80 18.75 -11.97
C LEU A 749 -0.15 18.61 -10.58
N LYS A 750 0.96 17.89 -10.53
CA LYS A 750 1.85 17.83 -9.36
C LYS A 750 3.03 18.79 -9.55
N SER A 751 3.44 19.44 -8.46
CA SER A 751 4.54 20.41 -8.47
C SER A 751 5.83 19.87 -9.12
N TRP A 752 6.16 18.59 -8.89
CA TRP A 752 7.35 17.98 -9.49
C TRP A 752 7.33 17.95 -11.03
N GLN A 753 6.14 17.95 -11.67
CA GLN A 753 6.03 17.93 -13.13
C GLN A 753 6.56 19.24 -13.75
N ILE A 754 6.54 20.35 -13.00
CA ILE A 754 7.14 21.62 -13.40
C ILE A 754 8.63 21.62 -13.00
N TYR A 755 8.87 21.45 -11.69
CA TYR A 755 10.17 21.71 -11.06
C TYR A 755 11.25 20.66 -11.30
N LYS A 756 10.90 19.53 -11.94
CA LYS A 756 11.89 18.59 -12.46
C LYS A 756 12.74 19.23 -13.57
N THR A 757 12.13 20.06 -14.42
CA THR A 757 12.75 20.54 -15.66
C THR A 757 12.85 22.07 -15.81
N SER A 758 11.99 22.84 -15.16
CA SER A 758 11.95 24.31 -15.28
C SER A 758 11.24 24.94 -14.08
N SER A 759 10.91 26.23 -14.14
CA SER A 759 10.03 26.91 -13.18
C SER A 759 8.84 27.53 -13.89
N LEU A 760 7.78 27.85 -13.15
CA LEU A 760 6.61 28.53 -13.69
C LEU A 760 6.98 29.92 -14.22
N TYR A 761 7.91 30.62 -13.56
CA TYR A 761 8.47 31.87 -14.06
C TYR A 761 9.12 31.71 -15.44
N GLU A 762 10.06 30.77 -15.57
CA GLU A 762 10.78 30.54 -16.84
C GLU A 762 9.83 30.18 -17.98
N LEU A 763 8.83 29.35 -17.71
CA LEU A 763 7.82 28.98 -18.70
C LEU A 763 6.91 30.16 -19.06
N GLY A 764 6.55 31.00 -18.09
CA GLY A 764 5.79 32.23 -18.32
C GLY A 764 6.54 33.26 -19.17
N VAL A 765 7.87 33.35 -19.04
CA VAL A 765 8.72 34.19 -19.89
C VAL A 765 8.75 33.65 -21.33
N LEU A 766 8.90 32.33 -21.51
CA LEU A 766 8.92 31.70 -22.84
C LEU A 766 7.62 31.89 -23.63
N GLU A 767 6.48 32.05 -22.94
CA GLU A 767 5.17 32.29 -23.55
C GLU A 767 4.76 33.77 -23.54
N ASN A 768 5.69 34.70 -23.27
CA ASN A 768 5.45 36.14 -23.20
C ASN A 768 4.33 36.56 -22.22
N ILE A 769 4.09 35.74 -21.19
CA ILE A 769 3.13 36.02 -20.12
C ILE A 769 3.76 36.83 -18.99
N LYS A 770 5.04 36.55 -18.69
CA LYS A 770 5.85 37.27 -17.70
C LYS A 770 7.00 38.00 -18.41
N GLN A 771 7.44 39.11 -17.82
CA GLN A 771 8.60 39.85 -18.33
C GLN A 771 9.90 39.12 -18.01
N ASN A 772 10.83 39.11 -18.96
CA ASN A 772 12.17 38.56 -18.75
C ASN A 772 13.00 39.54 -17.90
N VAL A 773 13.25 39.19 -16.65
CA VAL A 773 14.02 39.97 -15.68
C VAL A 773 15.35 39.27 -15.45
N ILE A 774 16.45 40.01 -15.52
CA ILE A 774 17.80 39.47 -15.32
C ILE A 774 17.93 38.97 -13.87
N GLN A 775 18.15 37.67 -13.71
CA GLN A 775 18.46 37.03 -12.42
C GLN A 775 19.98 36.92 -12.26
N LYS A 776 20.58 37.67 -11.33
CA LYS A 776 22.05 37.75 -11.19
C LYS A 776 22.69 36.41 -10.80
N ASP A 777 21.97 35.56 -10.05
CA ASP A 777 22.52 34.33 -9.44
C ASP A 777 21.93 33.04 -10.03
N LYS A 778 21.54 33.07 -11.30
CA LYS A 778 20.84 31.94 -11.95
C LYS A 778 21.56 30.60 -11.82
N ASN A 779 22.90 30.58 -11.84
CA ASN A 779 23.68 29.35 -11.72
C ASN A 779 23.63 28.74 -10.30
N ASP A 780 23.79 29.57 -9.27
CA ASP A 780 23.72 29.14 -7.85
C ASP A 780 22.30 28.65 -7.49
N LEU A 781 21.28 29.26 -8.10
CA LEU A 781 19.86 28.98 -7.82
C LEU A 781 19.22 27.93 -8.73
N LYS A 782 19.94 27.38 -9.73
CA LYS A 782 19.39 26.48 -10.77
C LYS A 782 18.57 25.30 -10.25
N SER A 783 18.91 24.79 -9.06
CA SER A 783 18.26 23.62 -8.43
C SER A 783 17.53 23.96 -7.12
N VAL A 784 17.26 25.24 -6.86
CA VAL A 784 16.57 25.67 -5.63
C VAL A 784 15.19 25.03 -5.51
N PHE A 785 14.40 25.03 -6.59
CA PHE A 785 13.05 24.48 -6.56
C PHE A 785 13.06 22.98 -6.27
N GLN A 786 14.04 22.22 -6.76
CA GLN A 786 14.19 20.79 -6.44
C GLN A 786 14.44 20.55 -4.94
N ARG A 787 15.11 21.49 -4.25
CA ARG A 787 15.36 21.42 -2.80
C ARG A 787 14.17 21.90 -1.96
N VAL A 788 13.39 22.86 -2.47
CA VAL A 788 12.18 23.38 -1.81
C VAL A 788 10.97 22.46 -2.01
N LEU A 789 10.91 21.77 -3.15
CA LEU A 789 9.78 20.97 -3.62
C LEU A 789 9.16 20.05 -2.57
N TYR A 790 9.99 19.44 -1.72
CA TYR A 790 9.54 18.43 -0.77
C TYR A 790 9.47 18.89 0.69
N ILE A 791 9.69 20.18 0.97
CA ILE A 791 9.56 20.71 2.33
C ILE A 791 8.10 20.60 2.74
N ASN A 792 7.81 19.92 3.85
CA ASN A 792 6.45 19.72 4.35
C ASN A 792 6.34 19.83 5.88
N SER A 793 7.36 20.36 6.56
CA SER A 793 7.28 20.69 8.00
C SER A 793 6.48 21.97 8.18
N LYS A 794 5.36 21.89 8.90
CA LYS A 794 4.49 23.04 9.14
C LYS A 794 5.23 24.11 9.93
N LYS A 795 5.88 23.75 11.04
CA LYS A 795 6.67 24.68 11.86
C LYS A 795 7.70 25.43 11.02
N PHE A 796 8.43 24.69 10.18
CA PHE A 796 9.45 25.28 9.34
C PHE A 796 8.87 26.20 8.25
N ILE A 797 7.81 25.77 7.56
CA ILE A 797 7.16 26.57 6.52
C ILE A 797 6.54 27.84 7.10
N ASP A 798 5.81 27.73 8.22
CA ASP A 798 5.16 28.89 8.86
C ASP A 798 6.17 29.93 9.30
N PHE A 799 7.28 29.50 9.93
CA PHE A 799 8.37 30.39 10.31
C PHE A 799 8.97 31.09 9.08
N ILE A 800 9.38 30.33 8.05
CA ILE A 800 10.03 30.90 6.86
C ILE A 800 9.08 31.84 6.12
N LEU A 801 7.81 31.48 5.92
CA LEU A 801 6.84 32.39 5.31
C LEU A 801 6.65 33.67 6.12
N SER A 802 6.54 33.57 7.45
CA SER A 802 6.42 34.76 8.30
C SER A 802 7.66 35.65 8.22
N TYR A 803 8.85 35.04 8.19
CA TYR A 803 10.12 35.76 8.20
C TYR A 803 10.38 36.42 6.85
N LEU A 804 10.19 35.70 5.74
CA LEU A 804 10.40 36.23 4.38
C LEU A 804 9.45 37.40 4.04
N LYS A 805 8.22 37.39 4.57
CA LYS A 805 7.23 38.47 4.36
C LYS A 805 7.53 39.75 5.14
N GLN A 806 8.52 39.77 6.03
CA GLN A 806 8.93 40.97 6.75
C GLN A 806 9.52 42.03 5.81
N LYS A 807 9.37 43.31 6.19
CA LYS A 807 9.99 44.43 5.47
C LYS A 807 11.49 44.51 5.73
N VAL A 808 11.91 44.27 6.97
CA VAL A 808 13.30 44.33 7.44
C VAL A 808 13.67 43.02 8.10
N TYR A 809 14.84 42.46 7.76
CA TYR A 809 15.32 41.20 8.32
C TYR A 809 16.31 41.47 9.47
N THR A 810 16.07 40.87 10.63
CA THR A 810 16.97 40.95 11.81
C THR A 810 17.11 39.59 12.48
N LEU A 811 18.33 39.26 12.90
CA LEU A 811 18.64 38.00 13.60
C LEU A 811 18.47 38.10 15.13
N GLN A 812 18.36 39.31 15.67
CA GLN A 812 18.38 39.54 17.12
C GLN A 812 17.10 39.07 17.82
N THR A 813 15.97 39.09 17.11
CA THR A 813 14.66 38.69 17.64
C THR A 813 14.42 37.19 17.57
N LEU A 814 15.32 36.44 16.91
CA LEU A 814 15.14 35.00 16.68
C LEU A 814 15.63 34.19 17.86
N ASN A 815 14.83 33.21 18.30
CA ASN A 815 15.26 32.20 19.26
C ASN A 815 16.22 31.19 18.60
N SER A 816 16.81 30.28 19.40
CA SER A 816 17.81 29.31 18.92
C SER A 816 17.26 28.39 17.81
N ASP A 817 16.02 27.92 17.92
CA ASP A 817 15.36 27.09 16.90
C ASP A 817 15.14 27.87 15.61
N GLU A 818 14.69 29.13 15.71
CA GLU A 818 14.44 30.02 14.57
C GLU A 818 15.73 30.37 13.83
N LYS A 819 16.84 30.59 14.55
CA LYS A 819 18.17 30.75 13.94
C LYS A 819 18.57 29.51 13.15
N LEU A 820 18.41 28.31 13.73
CA LEU A 820 18.69 27.05 13.03
C LEU A 820 17.81 26.88 11.79
N MET A 821 16.51 27.17 11.89
CA MET A 821 15.60 27.15 10.74
C MET A 821 16.03 28.12 9.65
N LEU A 822 16.46 29.34 10.00
CA LEU A 822 16.93 30.30 9.01
C LEU A 822 18.21 29.82 8.30
N THR A 823 19.15 29.23 9.04
CA THR A 823 20.33 28.60 8.46
C THR A 823 19.94 27.39 7.59
N MET A 824 18.96 26.58 7.98
CA MET A 824 18.44 25.47 7.16
C MET A 824 17.86 26.00 5.83
N PHE A 825 17.13 27.10 5.87
CA PHE A 825 16.60 27.75 4.68
C PHE A 825 17.73 28.29 3.79
N HIS A 826 18.75 28.91 4.38
CA HIS A 826 19.94 29.34 3.63
C HIS A 826 20.60 28.18 2.88
N TYR A 827 20.88 27.06 3.54
CA TYR A 827 21.44 25.87 2.88
C TYR A 827 20.49 25.28 1.83
N THR A 828 19.18 25.40 2.02
CA THR A 828 18.17 24.99 1.04
C THR A 828 18.23 25.86 -0.21
N VAL A 829 18.43 27.16 -0.08
CA VAL A 829 18.50 28.09 -1.23
C VAL A 829 19.86 28.01 -1.92
N TRP A 830 20.93 28.27 -1.17
CA TRP A 830 22.27 28.54 -1.70
C TRP A 830 23.19 27.33 -1.73
N ASN A 831 22.84 26.25 -1.03
CA ASN A 831 23.61 25.01 -1.00
C ASN A 831 25.07 25.17 -0.51
N LYS A 832 25.38 26.25 0.23
CA LYS A 832 26.69 26.59 0.83
C LYS A 832 26.49 27.30 2.17
N SER A 833 27.58 27.52 2.92
CA SER A 833 27.54 28.30 4.16
C SER A 833 27.27 29.79 3.88
N PRO A 834 26.56 30.49 4.78
CA PRO A 834 26.36 31.93 4.66
C PRO A 834 27.61 32.75 5.02
N ASP A 835 28.59 32.17 5.71
CA ASP A 835 29.81 32.82 6.22
C ASP A 835 29.50 34.06 7.06
N GLY A 836 28.47 33.95 7.91
CA GLY A 836 27.96 35.05 8.76
C GLY A 836 27.11 36.10 8.04
N LYS A 837 26.86 35.94 6.72
CA LYS A 837 26.16 36.93 5.88
C LYS A 837 24.70 36.56 5.60
N THR A 838 24.04 35.84 6.51
CA THR A 838 22.69 35.31 6.33
C THR A 838 21.69 36.38 5.86
N VAL A 839 21.71 37.57 6.47
CA VAL A 839 20.80 38.68 6.11
C VAL A 839 21.11 39.28 4.73
N GLU A 840 22.39 39.41 4.37
CA GLU A 840 22.82 39.90 3.04
C GLU A 840 22.31 38.98 1.94
N TYR A 841 22.45 37.66 2.12
CA TYR A 841 21.93 36.67 1.18
C TYR A 841 20.40 36.69 1.03
N LEU A 842 19.66 37.07 2.07
CA LEU A 842 18.21 37.24 1.98
C LEU A 842 17.83 38.48 1.17
N TYR A 843 18.50 39.61 1.39
CA TYR A 843 18.30 40.80 0.56
C TYR A 843 18.71 40.56 -0.89
N ARG A 844 19.81 39.82 -1.12
CA ARG A 844 20.22 39.37 -2.46
C ARG A 844 19.16 38.49 -3.13
N LEU A 845 18.54 37.57 -2.39
CA LEU A 845 17.44 36.77 -2.91
C LEU A 845 16.20 37.63 -3.23
N LYS A 846 15.80 38.53 -2.32
CA LYS A 846 14.61 39.37 -2.46
C LYS A 846 14.73 40.42 -3.56
N ASN A 847 15.87 41.10 -3.64
CA ASN A 847 16.06 42.27 -4.50
C ASN A 847 16.69 41.90 -5.85
N ASP A 848 17.74 41.08 -5.86
CA ASP A 848 18.46 40.73 -7.09
C ASP A 848 17.85 39.51 -7.82
N ASN A 849 17.01 38.73 -7.14
CA ASN A 849 16.39 37.51 -7.67
C ASN A 849 14.88 37.40 -7.34
N SER A 850 14.16 38.53 -7.43
CA SER A 850 12.78 38.71 -6.93
C SER A 850 11.76 37.69 -7.46
N GLU A 851 11.85 37.29 -8.73
CA GLU A 851 10.93 36.31 -9.32
C GLU A 851 11.14 34.91 -8.74
N ILE A 852 12.39 34.51 -8.49
CA ILE A 852 12.72 33.25 -7.81
C ILE A 852 12.24 33.32 -6.36
N PHE A 853 12.45 34.45 -5.68
CA PHE A 853 11.98 34.67 -4.31
C PHE A 853 10.46 34.52 -4.18
N ASN A 854 9.70 35.18 -5.06
CA ASN A 854 8.24 35.10 -5.08
C ASN A 854 7.76 33.67 -5.39
N GLU A 855 8.37 33.00 -6.37
CA GLU A 855 8.01 31.63 -6.73
C GLU A 855 8.36 30.63 -5.61
N ILE A 856 9.43 30.86 -4.83
CA ILE A 856 9.72 30.08 -3.60
C ILE A 856 8.59 30.25 -2.58
N ILE A 857 8.11 31.48 -2.36
CA ILE A 857 6.98 31.75 -1.45
C ILE A 857 5.73 31.02 -1.93
N GLU A 858 5.37 31.14 -3.21
CA GLU A 858 4.20 30.44 -3.79
C GLU A 858 4.33 28.92 -3.67
N LEU A 859 5.52 28.36 -3.87
CA LEU A 859 5.77 26.93 -3.71
C LEU A 859 5.70 26.49 -2.24
N LEU A 860 6.20 27.29 -1.29
CA LEU A 860 6.08 27.01 0.15
C LEU A 860 4.61 27.10 0.61
N GLU A 861 3.83 28.04 0.08
CA GLU A 861 2.39 28.12 0.31
C GLU A 861 1.69 26.88 -0.25
N TYR A 862 1.98 26.48 -1.48
CA TYR A 862 1.49 25.21 -2.05
C TYR A 862 1.85 23.99 -1.18
N ASN A 863 3.10 23.92 -0.72
CA ASN A 863 3.54 22.84 0.15
C ASN A 863 2.79 22.83 1.49
N LYS A 864 2.53 24.01 2.08
CA LYS A 864 1.67 24.14 3.27
C LYS A 864 0.25 23.64 3.00
N HIS A 865 -0.30 23.96 1.82
CA HIS A 865 -1.63 23.50 1.39
C HIS A 865 -1.71 21.98 1.16
N THR A 866 -0.58 21.28 1.06
CA THR A 866 -0.52 19.84 0.78
C THR A 866 -0.02 18.95 1.93
N ILE A 867 0.31 19.53 3.10
CA ILE A 867 0.69 18.78 4.33
C ILE A 867 -0.41 17.80 4.75
N ASP A 868 -0.05 16.53 4.88
CA ASP A 868 -1.03 15.47 5.06
C ASP A 868 -0.79 14.64 6.34
N PHE A 869 -0.04 15.18 7.29
CA PHE A 869 0.27 14.57 8.59
C PHE A 869 0.35 15.62 9.71
N ILE A 870 0.22 15.17 10.96
CA ILE A 870 0.41 16.03 12.13
C ILE A 870 1.87 15.92 12.57
N GLY A 871 2.64 16.98 12.33
CA GLY A 871 3.99 17.11 12.87
C GLY A 871 3.98 17.25 14.39
N LYS A 872 4.91 16.57 15.06
CA LYS A 872 5.17 16.74 16.49
C LYS A 872 6.63 17.14 16.69
N SER A 873 6.90 18.06 17.62
CA SER A 873 8.28 18.38 17.98
C SER A 873 8.97 17.16 18.59
N ILE A 874 10.22 16.93 18.23
CA ILE A 874 11.05 15.90 18.87
C ILE A 874 11.54 16.42 20.23
N SER A 875 11.38 15.64 21.29
CA SER A 875 11.87 16.00 22.63
C SER A 875 13.35 15.61 22.75
N LEU A 876 14.27 16.58 22.74
CA LEU A 876 15.70 16.37 22.89
C LEU A 876 16.25 17.28 23.99
N GLU A 877 17.39 16.92 24.58
CA GLU A 877 18.08 17.72 25.61
C GLU A 877 18.71 19.01 25.05
N TYR A 878 18.68 19.16 23.72
CA TYR A 878 19.21 20.30 22.99
C TYR A 878 18.21 20.76 21.92
N ASN A 879 18.38 22.01 21.45
CA ASN A 879 17.54 22.59 20.42
C ASN A 879 17.57 21.78 19.11
N CYS A 880 16.38 21.48 18.59
CA CYS A 880 16.21 20.84 17.29
C CYS A 880 14.87 21.27 16.69
N PRO A 881 14.87 22.04 15.58
CA PRO A 881 13.62 22.56 15.01
C PRO A 881 12.83 21.53 14.19
N LEU A 882 13.24 20.26 14.13
CA LEU A 882 12.62 19.24 13.30
C LEU A 882 11.29 18.74 13.90
N GLU A 883 10.35 18.43 13.02
CA GLU A 883 9.07 17.79 13.34
C GLU A 883 9.09 16.34 12.87
N LEU A 884 8.53 15.45 13.70
CA LEU A 884 8.30 14.05 13.33
C LEU A 884 7.46 13.97 12.05
N TYR A 885 7.79 12.97 11.23
CA TYR A 885 7.17 12.59 9.97
C TYR A 885 7.32 13.61 8.83
N ALA A 886 7.95 14.75 9.07
CA ALA A 886 8.32 15.69 8.03
C ALA A 886 9.56 15.22 7.25
N LYS A 887 9.65 15.71 6.01
CA LYS A 887 10.72 15.44 5.04
C LYS A 887 11.81 16.49 5.15
N TYR A 888 13.04 16.01 5.25
CA TYR A 888 14.24 16.85 5.29
C TYR A 888 15.32 16.29 4.38
N ASN A 889 16.03 17.18 3.69
CA ASN A 889 17.26 16.81 3.00
C ASN A 889 18.42 16.72 4.00
N ILE A 890 19.50 16.04 3.61
CA ILE A 890 20.68 15.83 4.50
C ILE A 890 21.21 17.16 5.04
N LYS A 891 21.27 18.22 4.22
CA LYS A 891 21.80 19.51 4.68
C LYS A 891 20.92 20.15 5.74
N GLN A 892 19.60 20.11 5.57
CA GLN A 892 18.62 20.56 6.57
C GLN A 892 18.79 19.78 7.87
N ILE A 893 18.96 18.45 7.79
CA ILE A 893 19.18 17.60 8.97
C ILE A 893 20.48 18.00 9.68
N LEU A 894 21.61 18.04 8.97
CA LEU A 894 22.90 18.41 9.55
C LEU A 894 22.88 19.81 10.17
N THR A 895 22.16 20.76 9.56
CA THR A 895 21.99 22.10 10.14
C THR A 895 21.11 22.07 11.40
N ALA A 896 20.02 21.31 11.40
CA ALA A 896 19.14 21.21 12.56
C ALA A 896 19.81 20.61 13.80
N PHE A 897 20.86 19.79 13.63
CA PHE A 897 21.71 19.29 14.71
C PHE A 897 22.97 20.15 14.95
N ALA A 898 23.04 21.35 14.36
CA ALA A 898 24.17 22.28 14.43
C ALA A 898 25.52 21.67 13.99
N VAL A 899 25.50 20.67 13.10
CA VAL A 899 26.71 20.10 12.46
C VAL A 899 27.13 20.98 11.29
N ASN A 900 26.17 21.43 10.49
CA ASN A 900 26.38 22.52 9.55
C ASN A 900 26.00 23.84 10.24
N THR A 901 26.91 24.80 10.24
CA THR A 901 26.76 26.09 10.91
C THR A 901 26.82 27.23 9.90
N GLU A 902 26.80 28.47 10.38
CA GLU A 902 27.00 29.65 9.52
C GLU A 902 28.39 29.69 8.87
N TYR A 903 29.39 29.05 9.46
CA TYR A 903 30.80 29.14 9.04
C TYR A 903 31.39 27.80 8.59
N TYR A 904 30.63 26.70 8.72
CA TYR A 904 31.15 25.36 8.45
C TYR A 904 30.10 24.45 7.82
N GLN A 905 30.50 23.76 6.76
CA GLN A 905 29.71 22.72 6.12
C GLN A 905 30.46 21.39 6.14
N LYS A 906 29.89 20.37 6.78
CA LYS A 906 30.49 19.04 6.83
C LYS A 906 30.32 18.31 5.49
N PRO A 907 31.39 17.76 4.89
CA PRO A 907 31.25 16.78 3.82
C PRO A 907 30.70 15.48 4.41
N PHE A 908 29.50 15.06 4.00
CA PHE A 908 28.85 13.86 4.50
C PHE A 908 28.40 12.97 3.34
N ARG A 909 28.84 11.72 3.35
CA ARG A 909 28.51 10.69 2.35
C ARG A 909 28.16 9.33 2.98
N GLU A 910 28.14 9.24 4.30
CA GLU A 910 27.94 8.00 5.04
C GLU A 910 26.46 7.76 5.36
N GLY A 911 26.09 6.53 5.74
CA GLY A 911 24.72 6.17 6.13
C GLY A 911 24.39 6.44 7.61
N VAL A 912 25.40 6.75 8.43
CA VAL A 912 25.25 7.02 9.87
C VAL A 912 26.18 8.15 10.26
N LEU A 913 25.74 9.00 11.19
CA LEU A 913 26.57 10.05 11.78
C LEU A 913 26.47 10.01 13.31
N TYR A 914 27.60 9.85 13.99
CA TYR A 914 27.69 10.04 15.44
C TYR A 914 28.13 11.47 15.77
N ILE A 915 27.33 12.19 16.57
CA ILE A 915 27.62 13.53 17.06
C ILE A 915 28.04 13.39 18.53
N LYS A 916 29.35 13.35 18.76
CA LYS A 916 29.95 13.05 20.06
C LYS A 916 29.54 14.08 21.12
N GLU A 917 29.45 15.36 20.76
CA GLU A 917 29.11 16.47 21.65
C GLU A 917 27.67 16.39 22.17
N LYS A 918 26.81 15.67 21.45
CA LYS A 918 25.38 15.49 21.77
C LYS A 918 25.03 14.06 22.18
N ASN A 919 26.01 13.16 22.29
CA ASN A 919 25.82 11.73 22.50
C ASN A 919 24.66 11.14 21.63
N THR A 920 24.68 11.47 20.34
CA THR A 920 23.56 11.16 19.42
C THR A 920 24.04 10.54 18.12
N ASP A 921 23.44 9.41 17.74
CA ASP A 921 23.58 8.77 16.43
C ASP A 921 22.39 9.12 15.52
N LEU A 922 22.69 9.61 14.31
CA LEU A 922 21.71 9.85 13.24
C LEU A 922 21.80 8.75 12.20
N PHE A 923 20.73 7.99 12.00
CA PHE A 923 20.66 6.90 11.03
C PHE A 923 19.91 7.35 9.77
N PHE A 924 20.58 7.27 8.61
CA PHE A 924 20.00 7.61 7.30
C PHE A 924 19.72 6.34 6.50
N VAL A 925 18.48 5.86 6.61
CA VAL A 925 18.04 4.58 6.06
C VAL A 925 17.37 4.79 4.71
N THR A 926 17.79 4.01 3.71
CA THR A 926 17.12 3.92 2.41
C THR A 926 16.55 2.52 2.29
N LEU A 927 15.22 2.40 2.26
CA LEU A 927 14.50 1.12 2.31
C LEU A 927 14.73 0.29 1.03
N ASN A 928 14.71 0.93 -0.13
CA ASN A 928 15.05 0.30 -1.40
C ASN A 928 16.38 0.84 -1.94
N LYS A 929 17.39 -0.03 -1.95
CA LYS A 929 18.76 0.30 -2.36
C LYS A 929 19.00 0.13 -3.86
N SER A 930 18.09 -0.55 -4.57
CA SER A 930 18.13 -0.83 -6.02
C SER A 930 17.14 0.05 -6.79
N GLU A 931 17.48 0.41 -8.04
CA GLU A 931 16.57 1.11 -8.95
C GLU A 931 15.70 0.13 -9.79
N LYS A 932 15.96 -1.17 -9.70
CA LYS A 932 15.14 -2.23 -10.32
C LYS A 932 14.22 -2.82 -9.25
N ASP A 933 12.90 -2.79 -9.49
CA ASP A 933 11.86 -3.13 -8.51
C ASP A 933 11.85 -4.61 -8.02
N PHE A 934 12.81 -5.46 -8.43
CA PHE A 934 12.80 -6.92 -8.17
C PHE A 934 14.19 -7.58 -8.01
N THR A 935 15.15 -6.95 -7.33
CA THR A 935 16.48 -7.58 -7.09
C THR A 935 16.55 -8.36 -5.77
N LYS A 936 16.89 -9.65 -5.84
CA LYS A 936 16.82 -10.66 -4.76
C LYS A 936 17.66 -10.34 -3.51
N THR A 937 18.72 -9.55 -3.67
CA THR A 937 19.83 -9.39 -2.71
C THR A 937 19.77 -8.15 -1.83
N THR A 938 19.05 -7.10 -2.23
CA THR A 938 19.04 -5.79 -1.52
C THR A 938 17.76 -5.50 -0.73
N LEU A 939 16.73 -6.34 -0.91
CA LEU A 939 15.52 -6.30 -0.10
C LEU A 939 15.87 -6.89 1.29
N TYR A 940 15.33 -6.34 2.38
CA TYR A 940 15.39 -6.90 3.76
C TYR A 940 16.55 -6.52 4.69
N GLU A 941 17.45 -5.59 4.34
CA GLU A 941 18.43 -5.10 5.33
C GLU A 941 17.77 -4.17 6.37
N ASP A 942 16.90 -3.27 5.92
CA ASP A 942 16.27 -2.25 6.77
C ASP A 942 14.76 -2.18 6.51
N TYR A 943 13.92 -2.39 7.53
CA TYR A 943 12.45 -2.41 7.37
C TYR A 943 11.70 -2.20 8.70
N ALA A 944 10.48 -1.65 8.64
CA ALA A 944 9.56 -1.59 9.76
C ALA A 944 8.95 -2.99 10.01
N ILE A 945 9.10 -3.51 11.23
CA ILE A 945 8.50 -4.76 11.70
C ILE A 945 7.04 -4.53 12.10
N SER A 946 6.76 -3.38 12.72
CA SER A 946 5.43 -2.97 13.19
C SER A 946 5.33 -1.44 13.23
N SER A 947 4.22 -0.89 13.72
CA SER A 947 4.10 0.56 13.96
C SER A 947 5.13 1.10 14.95
N LYS A 948 5.73 0.29 15.83
CA LYS A 948 6.76 0.74 16.79
C LYS A 948 8.13 0.10 16.61
N LEU A 949 8.23 -0.99 15.85
CA LEU A 949 9.47 -1.76 15.75
C LEU A 949 10.09 -1.60 14.38
N PHE A 950 11.39 -1.31 14.35
CA PHE A 950 12.16 -1.11 13.13
C PHE A 950 13.43 -1.96 13.15
N HIS A 951 13.62 -2.78 12.12
CA HIS A 951 14.84 -3.52 11.87
C HIS A 951 15.82 -2.64 11.10
N TRP A 952 17.06 -2.56 11.60
CA TRP A 952 18.16 -1.85 10.95
C TRP A 952 19.43 -2.69 10.97
N GLN A 953 20.18 -2.70 9.87
CA GLN A 953 21.45 -3.39 9.79
C GLN A 953 22.64 -2.42 9.73
N SER A 954 23.68 -2.72 10.51
CA SER A 954 24.91 -1.92 10.53
C SER A 954 25.72 -2.04 9.25
N GLN A 955 26.72 -1.17 9.08
CA GLN A 955 27.70 -1.31 8.00
C GLN A 955 28.40 -2.67 8.08
N SER A 956 28.77 -3.24 6.93
CA SER A 956 29.29 -4.61 6.78
C SER A 956 30.52 -4.93 7.65
N ARG A 957 31.34 -3.93 7.98
CA ARG A 957 32.55 -4.10 8.81
C ARG A 957 32.32 -3.88 10.30
N THR A 958 31.20 -3.30 10.70
CA THR A 958 30.88 -3.03 12.10
C THR A 958 30.66 -4.38 12.79
N SER A 959 31.47 -4.69 13.80
CA SER A 959 31.36 -5.92 14.60
C SER A 959 30.71 -5.65 15.95
N ILE A 960 30.09 -6.66 16.57
CA ILE A 960 29.54 -6.51 17.92
C ILE A 960 30.60 -6.09 18.95
N THR A 961 31.86 -6.51 18.75
CA THR A 961 33.00 -6.18 19.62
C THR A 961 33.64 -4.83 19.28
N SER A 962 33.27 -4.19 18.17
CA SER A 962 33.81 -2.88 17.81
C SER A 962 33.25 -1.78 18.72
N ALA A 963 33.98 -0.67 18.87
CA ALA A 963 33.51 0.48 19.66
C ALA A 963 32.13 1.01 19.20
N THR A 964 31.89 1.00 17.89
CA THR A 964 30.59 1.38 17.31
C THR A 964 29.50 0.36 17.64
N GLY A 965 29.77 -0.94 17.50
CA GLY A 965 28.83 -2.00 17.86
C GLY A 965 28.46 -1.99 19.34
N GLN A 966 29.45 -1.82 20.22
CA GLN A 966 29.23 -1.69 21.67
C GLN A 966 28.40 -0.45 22.03
N ARG A 967 28.55 0.66 21.29
CA ARG A 967 27.71 1.85 21.48
C ARG A 967 26.24 1.57 21.15
N TYR A 968 25.96 0.80 20.09
CA TYR A 968 24.59 0.45 19.71
C TYR A 968 23.96 -0.56 20.66
N VAL A 969 24.66 -1.64 21.00
CA VAL A 969 24.12 -2.71 21.87
C VAL A 969 23.92 -2.21 23.30
N ASN A 970 24.80 -1.34 23.81
CA ASN A 970 24.67 -0.76 25.14
C ASN A 970 24.00 0.63 25.13
N GLN A 971 23.19 0.94 24.11
CA GLN A 971 22.58 2.26 23.93
C GLN A 971 21.88 2.78 25.19
N ARG A 972 21.05 1.95 25.83
CA ARG A 972 20.33 2.31 27.07
C ARG A 972 21.28 2.55 28.25
N LYS A 973 22.35 1.76 28.38
CA LYS A 973 23.32 1.88 29.47
C LYS A 973 24.18 3.13 29.34
N ASN A 974 24.46 3.55 28.12
CA ASN A 974 25.30 4.71 27.81
C ASN A 974 24.49 5.99 27.57
N GLU A 975 23.17 5.97 27.82
CA GLU A 975 22.25 7.09 27.58
C GLU A 975 22.41 7.71 26.18
N ASN A 976 22.76 6.90 25.18
CA ASN A 976 22.99 7.34 23.81
C ASN A 976 21.65 7.54 23.10
N THR A 977 21.48 8.65 22.39
CA THR A 977 20.25 8.90 21.63
C THR A 977 20.40 8.41 20.19
N VAL A 978 19.46 7.61 19.69
CA VAL A 978 19.44 7.16 18.29
C VAL A 978 18.22 7.77 17.59
N ILE A 979 18.43 8.41 16.44
CA ILE A 979 17.37 9.08 15.67
C ILE A 979 17.32 8.51 14.26
N LEU A 980 16.13 8.07 13.82
CA LEU A 980 15.94 7.45 12.52
C LEU A 980 15.40 8.45 11.48
N PHE A 981 16.10 8.52 10.36
CA PHE A 981 15.70 9.20 9.13
C PHE A 981 15.53 8.17 8.02
N VAL A 982 14.33 8.04 7.47
CA VAL A 982 14.01 6.97 6.51
C VAL A 982 13.53 7.55 5.19
N ARG A 983 13.97 6.97 4.06
CA ARG A 983 13.42 7.24 2.74
C ARG A 983 13.17 5.94 1.98
N GLU A 984 12.24 5.99 1.04
CA GLU A 984 11.88 4.84 0.20
C GLU A 984 12.99 4.54 -0.81
N ASN A 985 13.27 5.48 -1.71
CA ASN A 985 14.27 5.34 -2.77
C ASN A 985 15.33 6.45 -2.67
N LYS A 986 16.47 6.28 -3.35
CA LYS A 986 17.47 7.36 -3.49
C LYS A 986 16.94 8.55 -4.30
N ARG A 987 16.11 8.27 -5.32
CA ARG A 987 15.50 9.26 -6.21
C ARG A 987 14.00 9.03 -6.30
N GLU A 988 13.24 10.12 -6.33
CA GLU A 988 11.78 10.16 -6.52
C GLU A 988 11.52 11.09 -7.70
N ASN A 989 10.84 10.60 -8.74
CA ASN A 989 10.54 11.35 -9.98
C ASN A 989 11.77 11.91 -10.73
N GLY A 990 12.96 11.36 -10.48
CA GLY A 990 14.23 11.82 -11.06
C GLY A 990 14.95 12.91 -10.26
N ILE A 991 14.47 13.23 -9.05
CA ILE A 991 15.08 14.17 -8.10
C ILE A 991 15.52 13.38 -6.86
N THR A 992 16.57 13.82 -6.17
CA THR A 992 17.02 13.19 -4.91
C THR A 992 15.91 13.21 -3.86
N SER A 993 15.56 12.05 -3.32
CA SER A 993 14.50 11.94 -2.30
C SER A 993 14.99 12.43 -0.93
N PRO A 994 14.16 13.23 -0.21
CA PRO A 994 14.41 13.59 1.18
C PRO A 994 14.11 12.41 2.13
N TYR A 995 14.52 12.56 3.39
CA TYR A 995 14.24 11.59 4.45
C TYR A 995 13.09 12.05 5.35
N TYR A 996 12.22 11.14 5.72
CA TYR A 996 11.24 11.30 6.78
C TYR A 996 11.93 11.14 8.14
N LEU A 997 11.65 12.03 9.09
CA LEU A 997 12.07 11.85 10.50
C LEU A 997 11.10 10.91 11.23
N LEU A 998 11.56 9.75 11.71
CA LEU A 998 10.73 8.84 12.52
C LEU A 998 10.84 9.11 14.03
N GLY A 999 11.89 9.79 14.46
CA GLY A 999 12.10 10.15 15.86
C GLY A 999 13.12 9.26 16.57
N LYS A 1000 13.05 9.26 17.90
CA LYS A 1000 13.95 8.49 18.77
C LYS A 1000 13.65 7.00 18.72
N ALA A 1001 14.72 6.21 18.77
CA ALA A 1001 14.70 4.75 18.81
C ALA A 1001 15.46 4.22 20.02
N ASN A 1002 14.87 3.22 20.67
CA ASN A 1002 15.42 2.51 21.82
C ASN A 1002 15.82 1.10 21.43
N TYR A 1003 16.99 0.65 21.87
CA TYR A 1003 17.48 -0.69 21.59
C TYR A 1003 16.55 -1.77 22.17
N VAL A 1004 16.27 -2.84 21.41
CA VAL A 1004 15.48 -4.00 21.85
C VAL A 1004 16.32 -5.28 21.81
N SER A 1005 16.83 -5.65 20.65
CA SER A 1005 17.62 -6.88 20.45
C SER A 1005 18.56 -6.75 19.25
N HIS A 1006 19.53 -7.67 19.12
CA HIS A 1006 20.37 -7.78 17.95
C HIS A 1006 20.69 -9.23 17.61
N ALA A 1007 21.14 -9.46 16.38
CA ALA A 1007 21.68 -10.72 15.90
C ALA A 1007 22.83 -10.46 14.92
N GLY A 1008 23.72 -11.45 14.76
CA GLY A 1008 24.90 -11.32 13.90
C GLY A 1008 25.99 -10.42 14.51
N SER A 1009 27.09 -10.29 13.77
CA SER A 1009 28.23 -9.47 14.20
C SER A 1009 28.77 -8.63 13.06
N LYS A 1010 29.05 -9.18 11.87
CA LYS A 1010 29.54 -8.42 10.71
C LYS A 1010 28.66 -8.68 9.47
N PRO A 1011 27.60 -7.90 9.23
CA PRO A 1011 27.08 -6.79 10.04
C PRO A 1011 26.26 -7.24 11.26
N ILE A 1012 25.89 -6.28 12.12
CA ILE A 1012 24.93 -6.44 13.22
C ILE A 1012 23.55 -6.07 12.71
N SER A 1013 22.59 -6.97 12.86
CA SER A 1013 21.15 -6.71 12.67
C SER A 1013 20.53 -6.31 14.00
N ILE A 1014 19.90 -5.14 14.10
CA ILE A 1014 19.37 -4.58 15.35
C ILE A 1014 17.87 -4.27 15.20
N THR A 1015 17.09 -4.66 16.20
CA THR A 1015 15.71 -4.23 16.36
C THR A 1015 15.64 -3.02 17.29
N TRP A 1016 15.05 -1.95 16.79
CA TRP A 1016 14.80 -0.69 17.49
C TRP A 1016 13.31 -0.50 17.76
N GLU A 1017 12.98 0.03 18.94
CA GLU A 1017 11.63 0.46 19.31
C GLU A 1017 11.54 1.99 19.25
N LEU A 1018 10.67 2.51 18.39
CA LEU A 1018 10.41 3.94 18.25
C LEU A 1018 9.51 4.42 19.37
N GLU A 1019 9.82 5.59 19.94
CA GLU A 1019 8.98 6.22 20.99
C GLU A 1019 7.60 6.62 20.47
N HIS A 1020 7.53 6.94 19.18
CA HIS A 1020 6.29 7.30 18.50
C HIS A 1020 6.00 6.31 17.37
N GLU A 1021 4.71 6.01 17.19
CA GLU A 1021 4.29 5.09 16.13
C GLU A 1021 4.62 5.65 14.74
N ILE A 1022 5.09 4.79 13.85
CA ILE A 1022 5.30 5.08 12.44
C ILE A 1022 3.91 5.28 11.81
N PRO A 1023 3.64 6.43 11.16
CA PRO A 1023 2.38 6.67 10.49
C PRO A 1023 2.12 5.64 9.39
N THR A 1024 0.86 5.29 9.19
CA THR A 1024 0.42 4.28 8.22
C THR A 1024 0.96 4.54 6.80
N PHE A 1025 1.07 5.80 6.37
CA PHE A 1025 1.59 6.14 5.04
C PHE A 1025 3.10 5.84 4.87
N ILE A 1026 3.88 5.85 5.95
CA ILE A 1026 5.30 5.46 5.93
C ILE A 1026 5.41 3.94 6.08
N LEU A 1027 4.59 3.33 6.96
CA LEU A 1027 4.53 1.88 7.10
C LEU A 1027 4.23 1.21 5.76
N LYS A 1028 3.27 1.71 4.97
CA LYS A 1028 3.00 1.18 3.62
C LYS A 1028 4.22 1.20 2.71
N LYS A 1029 5.06 2.25 2.77
CA LYS A 1029 6.27 2.35 1.95
C LYS A 1029 7.33 1.35 2.38
N SER A 1030 7.41 1.06 3.69
CA SER A 1030 8.26 0.01 4.22
C SER A 1030 7.71 -1.40 3.95
N ASN A 1031 6.41 -1.59 4.11
CA ASN A 1031 5.72 -2.87 4.01
C ASN A 1031 5.37 -3.25 2.58
N LYS A 1032 5.34 -2.32 1.62
CA LYS A 1032 5.33 -2.68 0.19
C LYS A 1032 6.47 -3.67 -0.10
N LEU A 1033 7.62 -3.59 0.58
CA LEU A 1033 8.71 -4.55 0.39
C LEU A 1033 8.43 -5.94 1.02
N ALA A 1034 7.46 -6.04 1.92
CA ALA A 1034 6.96 -7.28 2.53
C ALA A 1034 5.69 -7.83 1.83
N ASP A 1035 4.81 -6.96 1.32
CA ASP A 1035 3.51 -7.25 0.69
C ASP A 1035 3.56 -7.35 -0.85
N VAL A 1036 4.63 -6.86 -1.50
CA VAL A 1036 4.93 -7.06 -2.95
C VAL A 1036 5.27 -8.52 -3.26
N LEU A 1037 5.21 -9.41 -2.27
CA LEU A 1037 5.32 -10.86 -2.43
C LEU A 1037 4.09 -11.56 -1.85
#